data_AF-A0A485K2T5-F1
#
_entry.id   AF-A0A485K2T5-F1
#
_cell.length_a   1.000
_cell.length_b   1.000
_cell.length_c   1.000
_cell.angle_alpha   90.00
_cell.angle_beta   90.00
_cell.angle_gamma   90.00
#
_symmetry.space_group_name_H-M   'P 1'
#
loop_
_entity.id
_entity.type
_entity.pdbx_description
1 polymer ?
#
loop_
_entity_poly.entity_id
_entity_poly.type
_entity_poly.pdbx_seq_one_letter_code
_entity_poly.pdbx_strand_id
1 'polypeptide(L)'
;MSVVVTCGVPSAADASKGLELLQHLQQQGLRVAVLGSPMWRDQIVQAKVPHIHVTASAEVEQLLQSQLRLVLAFLPDASASSEDALKAWGVGCHGFVRSAAWAYEKVAVVVDSDDFSRVRSAVSQNGELAFSLNDRKLLSHKAFRTFASLDARASEALRVEVVQRNILLIGNGGREHALAWKLAQSPQAKHIYVAPGNGGTGSTSDKISNVALSPDNADDLIAFCRKNDVSLCVVGPEAPLVAGLADKLNAAGIPTFGPSAKAAQLEGSKAFSKDFMARHAIPTAAYRNFTSFDEAKAYVNSLEYNVVIKASGIAAGKGVLIPTTKEETIDALEEVMVRKAFGSAGDEVVVEEFMTGEEVSLLVFCDGARVVAMPGAQDHKRIFDFDQGPNTGGMGVYAPAPCLTPDLQKQCVDICQKTVHALAKDGMPYVGILFAGFMLTPTGPKIVEYNCRFGDPETEVVLPLLQSDLVEIMVSCVEHRLDPSLVFWKNGAAATVVMASEGYPESYPKGKVIRGTDAANALSNVTVFHAGTALRGADLVTSGGRVLTVTATAPTLKDAIAQAYNGVKKIHFDGAQYRSDIGHRGLLRSCPKIKLGVLGSTRGSSLQPILDAIAAGELHASVEIVVSDKAAAGILDRARTHGIEAAAVSTKGKKRDAVDAEVTALLRAKQVDLVLCIGYMRILSASFCHEWEHRVLNVHPSLLPDFAGGMDLAVHQAVLDAKKSASGCTVHYITEDVDAGPIAVQLQCPVYGHDTAESLKARVQPLEGAAFLYAIKRQQVLLYMGVLKPKTTISYADAGVSIDAGNALVERIKPACKSTIRTGCDADLGGFGGLFDLQAAGYDKDTVLVACTDGVGTKLKIAQLTNQHDTVGVDLVAMCVNDLLVQGAEPLFFLDYYACGALQVNAAAQVVEGIAEGCRQSRCGLIGGETAEMPSMYHGGDYDLAGFCVGAVHKANLLPLPVRSGDVVLGLPSSGVHSNGFSLVRKLVDVAGLTYESPCPWDATTTLGANLLTPTRIYVQALLPLLKKKLVRAMAHITGGGLLENIPRVLAKTDAVEIECANWRLPPVFGWMRSVGNLPDAELSRTFNCGIGMVLMVAPEHEAEVLSLLASEGVVRLGRVVPCAASDSEQVVMKGPLQF
;
A
#
# COMPACT_ATOMS: atom_id res chain seq x y z
N MET A 1 -40.33 -17.80 -3.87
CA MET A 1 -40.68 -16.48 -3.30
C MET A 1 -39.66 -16.12 -2.23
N SER A 2 -39.16 -14.88 -2.26
CA SER A 2 -38.18 -14.35 -1.32
C SER A 2 -38.69 -14.38 0.12
N VAL A 3 -37.79 -14.64 1.07
CA VAL A 3 -38.10 -14.69 2.51
C VAL A 3 -37.43 -13.52 3.22
N VAL A 4 -38.16 -12.93 4.19
CA VAL A 4 -37.68 -11.95 5.15
C VAL A 4 -37.71 -12.56 6.54
N VAL A 5 -36.59 -12.53 7.26
CA VAL A 5 -36.50 -13.03 8.62
C VAL A 5 -36.41 -11.86 9.60
N THR A 6 -37.19 -11.93 10.67
CA THR A 6 -37.13 -10.97 11.77
C THR A 6 -36.55 -11.62 13.03
N CYS A 7 -35.66 -10.89 13.70
CA CYS A 7 -34.97 -11.34 14.92
C CYS A 7 -34.98 -10.24 15.99
N GLY A 8 -35.06 -10.64 17.26
CA GLY A 8 -35.03 -9.70 18.40
C GLY A 8 -36.40 -9.12 18.76
N VAL A 9 -36.41 -8.11 19.64
CA VAL A 9 -37.62 -7.42 20.13
C VAL A 9 -37.49 -5.93 19.77
N PRO A 10 -38.37 -5.36 18.93
CA PRO A 10 -38.32 -3.93 18.63
C PRO A 10 -38.71 -3.09 19.84
N SER A 11 -38.16 -1.88 19.90
CA SER A 11 -38.68 -0.82 20.77
C SER A 11 -40.14 -0.50 20.40
N ALA A 12 -40.89 0.14 21.30
CA ALA A 12 -42.28 0.53 21.00
C ALA A 12 -42.39 1.43 19.75
N ALA A 13 -41.38 2.29 19.51
CA ALA A 13 -41.32 3.14 18.32
C ALA A 13 -41.01 2.36 17.03
N ASP A 14 -40.11 1.38 17.11
CA ASP A 14 -39.73 0.54 15.97
C ASP A 14 -40.76 -0.55 15.66
N ALA A 15 -41.54 -0.97 16.66
CA ALA A 15 -42.59 -1.97 16.53
C ALA A 15 -43.66 -1.52 15.54
N SER A 16 -44.15 -0.28 15.66
CA SER A 16 -45.16 0.25 14.72
C SER A 16 -44.64 0.30 13.29
N LYS A 17 -43.44 0.85 13.08
CA LYS A 17 -42.82 0.97 11.75
C LYS A 17 -42.46 -0.39 11.15
N GLY A 18 -42.01 -1.31 12.00
CA GLY A 18 -41.67 -2.68 11.63
C GLY A 18 -42.90 -3.46 11.14
N LEU A 19 -44.03 -3.36 11.86
CA LEU A 19 -45.29 -4.00 11.45
C LEU A 19 -45.77 -3.45 10.10
N GLU A 20 -45.75 -2.13 9.91
CA GLU A 20 -46.11 -1.51 8.62
C GLU A 20 -45.23 -2.01 7.47
N LEU A 21 -43.92 -2.10 7.71
CA LEU A 21 -42.98 -2.60 6.71
C LEU A 21 -43.26 -4.07 6.38
N LEU A 22 -43.51 -4.92 7.38
CA LEU A 22 -43.82 -6.35 7.16
C LEU A 22 -45.12 -6.53 6.38
N GLN A 23 -46.16 -5.75 6.68
CA GLN A 23 -47.41 -5.74 5.91
C GLN A 23 -47.17 -5.33 4.45
N HIS A 24 -46.37 -4.29 4.23
CA HIS A 24 -46.02 -3.85 2.88
C HIS A 24 -45.24 -4.93 2.12
N LEU A 25 -44.22 -5.53 2.73
CA LEU A 25 -43.41 -6.60 2.11
C LEU A 25 -44.26 -7.83 1.78
N GLN A 26 -45.24 -8.15 2.63
CA GLN A 26 -46.19 -9.23 2.38
C GLN A 26 -47.15 -8.92 1.22
N GLN A 27 -47.60 -7.68 1.07
CA GLN A 27 -48.38 -7.23 -0.09
C GLN A 27 -47.58 -7.32 -1.39
N GLN A 28 -46.25 -7.15 -1.34
CA GLN A 28 -45.35 -7.36 -2.49
C GLN A 28 -44.95 -8.84 -2.69
N GLY A 29 -45.55 -9.78 -1.96
CA GLY A 29 -45.38 -11.22 -2.17
C GLY A 29 -44.21 -11.88 -1.43
N LEU A 30 -43.53 -11.20 -0.50
CA LEU A 30 -42.50 -11.81 0.34
C LEU A 30 -43.12 -12.58 1.51
N ARG A 31 -42.48 -13.70 1.88
CA ARG A 31 -42.86 -14.47 3.07
C ARG A 31 -42.11 -13.97 4.30
N VAL A 32 -42.82 -13.78 5.41
CA VAL A 32 -42.24 -13.36 6.69
C VAL A 32 -41.98 -14.58 7.55
N ALA A 33 -40.79 -14.65 8.14
CA ALA A 33 -40.40 -15.63 9.15
C ALA A 33 -39.95 -14.91 10.42
N VAL A 34 -40.26 -15.50 11.58
CA VAL A 34 -39.94 -14.91 12.90
C VAL A 34 -39.06 -15.89 13.68
N LEU A 35 -37.89 -15.41 14.11
CA LEU A 35 -36.91 -16.17 14.86
C LEU A 35 -36.77 -15.61 16.29
N GLY A 36 -36.98 -16.47 17.29
CA GLY A 36 -36.48 -16.30 18.66
C GLY A 36 -37.14 -15.25 19.58
N SER A 37 -38.19 -14.54 19.18
CA SER A 37 -38.85 -13.50 20.01
C SER A 37 -40.35 -13.76 20.23
N PRO A 38 -40.77 -14.32 21.37
CA PRO A 38 -42.17 -14.57 21.68
C PRO A 38 -43.02 -13.29 21.74
N MET A 39 -42.50 -12.22 22.36
CA MET A 39 -43.22 -10.95 22.51
C MET A 39 -43.47 -10.26 21.17
N TRP A 40 -42.49 -10.26 20.28
CA TRP A 40 -42.66 -9.64 18.96
C TRP A 40 -43.60 -10.46 18.07
N ARG A 41 -43.53 -11.79 18.18
CA ARG A 41 -44.45 -12.70 17.51
C ARG A 41 -45.90 -12.42 17.87
N ASP A 42 -46.20 -12.25 19.16
CA ASP A 42 -47.57 -11.96 19.60
C ASP A 42 -48.10 -10.65 19.00
N GLN A 43 -47.24 -9.64 18.85
CA GLN A 43 -47.58 -8.38 18.17
C GLN A 43 -47.83 -8.57 16.67
N ILE A 44 -47.03 -9.39 15.98
CA ILE A 44 -47.22 -9.76 14.57
C ILE A 44 -48.55 -10.52 14.38
N VAL A 45 -48.89 -11.43 15.30
CA VAL A 45 -50.18 -12.15 15.32
C VAL A 45 -51.34 -11.18 15.52
N GLN A 46 -51.26 -10.27 16.49
CA GLN A 46 -52.29 -9.26 16.76
C GLN A 46 -52.49 -8.32 15.55
N ALA A 47 -51.41 -7.96 14.87
CA ALA A 47 -51.41 -7.17 13.64
C ALA A 47 -51.84 -7.95 12.39
N LYS A 48 -52.20 -9.23 12.53
CA LYS A 48 -52.67 -10.14 11.47
C LYS A 48 -51.70 -10.27 10.29
N VAL A 49 -50.39 -10.25 10.55
CA VAL A 49 -49.37 -10.45 9.50
C VAL A 49 -49.08 -11.95 9.35
N PRO A 50 -49.34 -12.57 8.18
CA PRO A 50 -49.02 -13.98 7.95
C PRO A 50 -47.52 -14.24 8.07
N HIS A 51 -47.11 -15.20 8.90
CA HIS A 51 -45.70 -15.52 9.12
C HIS A 51 -45.47 -17.00 9.42
N ILE A 52 -44.22 -17.43 9.25
CA ILE A 52 -43.73 -18.76 9.60
C ILE A 52 -42.92 -18.64 10.90
N HIS A 53 -43.21 -19.50 11.86
CA HIS A 53 -42.44 -19.56 13.10
C HIS A 53 -41.24 -20.49 12.93
N VAL A 54 -40.04 -19.99 13.27
CA VAL A 54 -38.79 -20.75 13.19
C VAL A 54 -38.37 -21.11 14.61
N THR A 55 -38.34 -22.41 14.90
CA THR A 55 -38.16 -22.96 16.27
C THR A 55 -36.91 -23.80 16.45
N ALA A 56 -36.30 -24.28 15.36
CA ALA A 56 -35.13 -25.15 15.42
C ALA A 56 -33.95 -24.58 14.63
N SER A 57 -32.73 -24.80 15.12
CA SER A 57 -31.48 -24.38 14.45
C SER A 57 -31.33 -24.98 13.05
N ALA A 58 -31.88 -26.17 12.79
CA ALA A 58 -31.90 -26.79 11.46
C ALA A 58 -32.77 -26.01 10.46
N GLU A 59 -33.86 -25.39 10.90
CA GLU A 59 -34.71 -24.54 10.06
C GLU A 59 -33.99 -23.23 9.70
N VAL A 60 -33.11 -22.74 10.59
CA VAL A 60 -32.26 -21.55 10.38
C VAL A 60 -31.22 -21.79 9.28
N GLU A 61 -30.54 -22.94 9.28
CA GLU A 61 -29.60 -23.32 8.21
C GLU A 61 -30.31 -23.49 6.86
N GLN A 62 -31.50 -24.10 6.87
CA GLN A 62 -32.29 -24.28 5.66
C GLN A 62 -32.79 -22.94 5.09
N LEU A 63 -33.10 -21.96 5.96
CA LEU A 63 -33.45 -20.59 5.56
C LEU A 63 -32.25 -19.85 4.92
N LEU A 64 -31.04 -20.01 5.45
CA LEU A 64 -29.81 -19.44 4.86
C LEU A 64 -29.46 -20.06 3.50
N GLN A 65 -29.80 -21.33 3.29
CA GLN A 65 -29.67 -22.03 2.00
C GLN A 65 -30.82 -21.73 1.01
N SER A 66 -31.86 -21.01 1.45
CA SER A 66 -33.07 -20.69 0.67
C SER A 66 -33.07 -19.29 0.03
N GLN A 67 -34.23 -18.84 -0.49
CA GLN A 67 -34.45 -17.51 -1.07
C GLN A 67 -34.48 -16.36 -0.03
N LEU A 68 -33.67 -16.43 1.03
CA LEU A 68 -33.52 -15.34 2.01
C LEU A 68 -32.88 -14.12 1.35
N ARG A 69 -33.52 -12.95 1.48
CA ARG A 69 -33.03 -11.69 0.89
C ARG A 69 -32.83 -10.57 1.89
N LEU A 70 -33.51 -10.62 3.03
CA LEU A 70 -33.49 -9.55 4.03
C LEU A 70 -33.63 -10.11 5.45
N VAL A 71 -32.83 -9.57 6.36
CA VAL A 71 -32.95 -9.77 7.80
C VAL A 71 -33.23 -8.42 8.45
N LEU A 72 -34.30 -8.35 9.26
CA LEU A 72 -34.60 -7.22 10.14
C LEU A 72 -34.23 -7.63 11.57
N ALA A 73 -33.14 -7.06 12.09
CA ALA A 73 -32.61 -7.36 13.42
C ALA A 73 -32.90 -6.20 14.37
N PHE A 74 -33.76 -6.43 15.37
CA PHE A 74 -34.24 -5.40 16.30
C PHE A 74 -33.44 -5.40 17.59
N LEU A 75 -32.56 -4.41 17.76
CA LEU A 75 -31.61 -4.27 18.87
C LEU A 75 -32.30 -4.20 20.23
N PRO A 76 -31.70 -4.77 21.29
CA PRO A 76 -32.21 -4.59 22.64
C PRO A 76 -32.01 -3.13 23.10
N ASP A 77 -32.86 -2.67 24.01
CA ASP A 77 -32.80 -1.31 24.55
C ASP A 77 -31.42 -1.03 25.17
N ALA A 78 -30.84 0.13 24.84
CA ALA A 78 -29.53 0.54 25.35
C ALA A 78 -29.47 0.60 26.88
N SER A 79 -30.62 0.85 27.54
CA SER A 79 -30.78 0.95 28.99
C SER A 79 -30.90 -0.39 29.73
N ALA A 80 -31.08 -1.51 29.01
CA ALA A 80 -31.19 -2.84 29.62
C ALA A 80 -29.82 -3.41 30.06
N SER A 81 -29.82 -4.21 31.13
CA SER A 81 -28.64 -5.00 31.52
C SER A 81 -28.24 -5.94 30.37
N SER A 82 -26.94 -6.19 30.18
CA SER A 82 -26.42 -7.03 29.08
C SER A 82 -26.98 -8.47 29.11
N GLU A 83 -27.28 -8.99 30.30
CA GLU A 83 -27.81 -10.35 30.48
C GLU A 83 -29.30 -10.46 30.13
N ASP A 84 -30.11 -9.47 30.51
CA ASP A 84 -31.54 -9.43 30.19
C ASP A 84 -31.79 -9.13 28.70
N ALA A 85 -30.96 -8.26 28.12
CA ALA A 85 -30.95 -7.93 26.70
C ALA A 85 -30.67 -9.16 25.81
N LEU A 86 -29.71 -10.01 26.20
CA LEU A 86 -29.36 -11.23 25.47
C LEU A 86 -30.43 -12.33 25.64
N LYS A 87 -31.03 -12.47 26.84
CA LYS A 87 -32.15 -13.40 27.08
C LYS A 87 -33.38 -13.06 26.24
N ALA A 88 -33.66 -11.77 26.03
CA ALA A 88 -34.79 -11.29 25.24
C ALA A 88 -34.70 -11.59 23.73
N TRP A 89 -33.49 -11.82 23.21
CA TRP A 89 -33.25 -12.08 21.80
C TRP A 89 -33.45 -13.54 21.37
N GLY A 90 -33.57 -14.46 22.31
CA GLY A 90 -33.72 -15.89 22.03
C GLY A 90 -32.44 -16.59 21.58
N VAL A 91 -32.33 -17.89 21.86
CA VAL A 91 -31.15 -18.70 21.57
C VAL A 91 -30.91 -18.80 20.06
N GLY A 92 -29.70 -18.44 19.61
CA GLY A 92 -29.27 -18.56 18.21
C GLY A 92 -29.49 -17.33 17.32
N CYS A 93 -30.28 -16.33 17.73
CA CYS A 93 -30.54 -15.12 16.94
C CYS A 93 -29.28 -14.29 16.69
N HIS A 94 -28.42 -14.16 17.70
CA HIS A 94 -27.18 -13.39 17.60
C HIS A 94 -26.22 -13.97 16.54
N GLY A 95 -25.96 -15.28 16.60
CA GLY A 95 -25.14 -15.98 15.62
C GLY A 95 -25.74 -15.94 14.21
N PHE A 96 -27.07 -16.06 14.10
CA PHE A 96 -27.76 -15.97 12.82
C PHE A 96 -27.58 -14.61 12.13
N VAL A 97 -27.75 -13.49 12.84
CA VAL A 97 -27.58 -12.15 12.25
C VAL A 97 -26.14 -11.92 11.79
N ARG A 98 -25.15 -12.41 12.55
CA ARG A 98 -23.73 -12.33 12.15
C ARG A 98 -23.45 -13.14 10.88
N SER A 99 -23.96 -14.37 10.80
CA SER A 99 -23.82 -15.20 9.60
C SER A 99 -24.53 -14.60 8.38
N ALA A 100 -25.71 -14.01 8.57
CA ALA A 100 -26.44 -13.32 7.51
C ALA A 100 -25.70 -12.05 7.03
N ALA A 101 -25.10 -11.28 7.94
CA ALA A 101 -24.31 -10.10 7.59
C ALA A 101 -23.02 -10.46 6.83
N TRP A 102 -22.43 -11.63 7.13
CA TRP A 102 -21.30 -12.16 6.38
C TRP A 102 -21.67 -12.57 4.95
N ALA A 103 -22.91 -13.03 4.74
CA ALA A 103 -23.46 -13.38 3.44
C ALA A 103 -24.02 -12.17 2.63
N TYR A 104 -23.41 -10.99 2.77
CA TYR A 104 -23.92 -9.72 2.21
C TYR A 104 -24.04 -9.71 0.66
N GLU A 105 -23.35 -10.62 -0.03
CA GLU A 105 -23.50 -10.78 -1.48
C GLU A 105 -24.94 -11.16 -1.86
N LYS A 106 -25.65 -11.84 -0.96
CA LYS A 106 -26.99 -12.41 -1.17
C LYS A 106 -28.06 -11.87 -0.22
N VAL A 107 -27.68 -11.38 0.96
CA VAL A 107 -28.60 -10.99 2.04
C VAL A 107 -28.34 -9.54 2.49
N ALA A 108 -29.38 -8.73 2.61
CA ALA A 108 -29.30 -7.43 3.28
C ALA A 108 -29.64 -7.59 4.78
N VAL A 109 -28.90 -6.93 5.67
CA VAL A 109 -29.15 -6.96 7.11
C VAL A 109 -29.39 -5.54 7.61
N VAL A 110 -30.56 -5.30 8.17
CA VAL A 110 -30.96 -3.99 8.70
C VAL A 110 -31.08 -4.08 10.22
N VAL A 111 -30.43 -3.14 10.92
CA VAL A 111 -30.29 -3.16 12.39
C VAL A 111 -30.95 -1.96 13.10
N ASP A 112 -31.50 -1.01 12.36
CA ASP A 112 -32.28 0.11 12.91
C ASP A 112 -33.37 0.56 11.92
N SER A 113 -34.34 1.33 12.43
CA SER A 113 -35.54 1.67 11.69
C SER A 113 -35.37 2.81 10.67
N ASP A 114 -34.24 3.52 10.68
CA ASP A 114 -33.94 4.60 9.72
C ASP A 114 -33.81 4.05 8.29
N ASP A 115 -33.35 2.80 8.17
CA ASP A 115 -33.19 2.12 6.88
C ASP A 115 -34.50 1.48 6.37
N PHE A 116 -35.61 1.51 7.11
CA PHE A 116 -36.86 0.86 6.71
C PHE A 116 -37.52 1.51 5.49
N SER A 117 -37.40 2.83 5.34
CA SER A 117 -37.85 3.56 4.14
C SER A 117 -37.08 3.11 2.90
N ARG A 118 -35.77 2.89 3.04
CA ARG A 118 -34.88 2.40 2.00
C ARG A 118 -35.20 0.97 1.60
N VAL A 119 -35.48 0.09 2.57
CA VAL A 119 -35.99 -1.26 2.30
C VAL A 119 -37.29 -1.21 1.52
N ARG A 120 -38.23 -0.35 1.94
CA ARG A 120 -39.53 -0.19 1.28
C ARG A 120 -39.37 0.24 -0.19
N SER A 121 -38.45 1.16 -0.48
CA SER A 121 -38.16 1.59 -1.86
C SER A 121 -37.40 0.56 -2.69
N ALA A 122 -36.69 -0.38 -2.06
CA ALA A 122 -35.83 -1.34 -2.73
C ALA A 122 -36.57 -2.63 -3.13
N VAL A 123 -37.84 -2.80 -2.75
CA VAL A 123 -38.63 -4.00 -3.06
C VAL A 123 -39.47 -3.75 -4.30
N SER A 124 -39.27 -4.53 -5.36
CA SER A 124 -40.06 -4.46 -6.57
C SER A 124 -41.47 -5.03 -6.38
N GLN A 125 -42.39 -4.72 -7.29
CA GLN A 125 -43.77 -5.23 -7.27
C GLN A 125 -43.87 -6.78 -7.31
N ASN A 126 -42.79 -7.46 -7.68
CA ASN A 126 -42.70 -8.92 -7.76
C ASN A 126 -41.97 -9.56 -6.56
N GLY A 127 -41.61 -8.76 -5.54
CA GLY A 127 -40.97 -9.25 -4.32
C GLY A 127 -39.46 -9.50 -4.45
N GLU A 128 -38.80 -8.86 -5.41
CA GLU A 128 -37.34 -8.84 -5.52
C GLU A 128 -36.74 -7.62 -4.81
N LEU A 129 -35.71 -7.85 -4.00
CA LEU A 129 -34.97 -6.80 -3.29
C LEU A 129 -33.79 -6.32 -4.17
N ALA A 130 -33.91 -5.12 -4.73
CA ALA A 130 -32.97 -4.49 -5.66
C ALA A 130 -31.88 -3.67 -4.96
N PHE A 131 -31.36 -4.14 -3.83
CA PHE A 131 -30.16 -3.50 -3.25
C PHE A 131 -28.95 -3.72 -4.17
N SER A 132 -28.12 -2.70 -4.36
CA SER A 132 -26.81 -2.90 -4.99
C SER A 132 -25.88 -3.68 -4.06
N LEU A 133 -24.79 -4.24 -4.60
CA LEU A 133 -23.75 -4.88 -3.79
C LEU A 133 -23.16 -3.89 -2.76
N ASN A 134 -23.02 -2.61 -3.14
CA ASN A 134 -22.53 -1.55 -2.27
C ASN A 134 -23.51 -1.24 -1.14
N ASP A 135 -24.82 -1.21 -1.42
CA ASP A 135 -25.83 -1.00 -0.38
C ASP A 135 -25.83 -2.13 0.64
N ARG A 136 -25.76 -3.38 0.18
CA ARG A 136 -25.68 -4.54 1.08
C ARG A 136 -24.38 -4.54 1.90
N LYS A 137 -23.26 -4.14 1.30
CA LYS A 137 -21.98 -4.00 2.01
C LYS A 137 -22.03 -2.91 3.08
N LEU A 138 -22.66 -1.76 2.79
CA LEU A 138 -22.84 -0.67 3.75
C LEU A 138 -23.71 -1.11 4.94
N LEU A 139 -24.83 -1.76 4.66
CA LEU A 139 -25.74 -2.30 5.68
C LEU A 139 -25.06 -3.39 6.52
N SER A 140 -24.27 -4.27 5.89
CA SER A 140 -23.45 -5.29 6.58
C SER A 140 -22.40 -4.65 7.50
N HIS A 141 -21.67 -3.62 7.04
CA HIS A 141 -20.71 -2.89 7.88
C HIS A 141 -21.40 -2.17 9.05
N LYS A 142 -22.62 -1.64 8.85
CA LYS A 142 -23.44 -1.08 9.93
C LYS A 142 -23.79 -2.16 10.95
N ALA A 143 -24.26 -3.32 10.49
CA ALA A 143 -24.57 -4.46 11.35
C ALA A 143 -23.34 -4.95 12.14
N PHE A 144 -22.17 -5.13 11.51
CA PHE A 144 -20.96 -5.55 12.22
C PHE A 144 -20.51 -4.55 13.28
N ARG A 145 -20.53 -3.25 13.00
CA ARG A 145 -20.18 -2.22 13.99
C ARG A 145 -21.14 -2.22 15.18
N THR A 146 -22.43 -2.28 14.90
CA THR A 146 -23.47 -2.32 15.93
C THR A 146 -23.31 -3.57 16.82
N PHE A 147 -23.12 -4.74 16.22
CA PHE A 147 -22.96 -5.99 16.96
C PHE A 147 -21.61 -6.10 17.66
N ALA A 148 -20.53 -5.51 17.15
CA ALA A 148 -19.25 -5.44 17.86
C ALA A 148 -19.37 -4.67 19.19
N SER A 149 -20.23 -3.65 19.25
CA SER A 149 -20.49 -2.91 20.49
C SER A 149 -21.29 -3.73 21.52
N LEU A 150 -22.22 -4.56 21.04
CA LEU A 150 -22.95 -5.53 21.85
C LEU A 150 -22.04 -6.67 22.32
N ASP A 151 -21.17 -7.18 21.45
CA ASP A 151 -20.16 -8.19 21.76
C ASP A 151 -19.18 -7.68 22.82
N ALA A 152 -18.73 -6.43 22.73
CA ALA A 152 -17.87 -5.82 23.74
C ALA A 152 -18.57 -5.70 25.09
N ARG A 153 -19.85 -5.28 25.12
CA ARG A 153 -20.65 -5.18 26.36
C ARG A 153 -20.96 -6.56 26.96
N ALA A 154 -21.26 -7.55 26.11
CA ALA A 154 -21.47 -8.93 26.52
C ALA A 154 -20.16 -9.51 27.08
N SER A 155 -19.03 -9.26 26.41
CA SER A 155 -17.69 -9.67 26.85
C SER A 155 -17.27 -9.02 28.17
N GLU A 156 -17.57 -7.73 28.37
CA GLU A 156 -17.33 -7.00 29.62
C GLU A 156 -18.15 -7.60 30.79
N ALA A 157 -19.40 -7.99 30.53
CA ALA A 157 -20.30 -8.61 31.50
C ALA A 157 -20.01 -10.10 31.75
N LEU A 158 -19.36 -10.77 30.80
CA LEU A 158 -18.97 -12.18 30.85
C LEU A 158 -17.51 -12.38 31.31
N ARG A 159 -16.84 -11.35 31.85
CA ARG A 159 -15.44 -11.46 32.30
C ARG A 159 -15.28 -12.57 33.35
N VAL A 160 -14.90 -13.74 32.87
CA VAL A 160 -14.22 -14.79 33.61
C VAL A 160 -12.85 -14.21 33.99
N GLU A 161 -12.42 -14.37 35.24
CA GLU A 161 -11.07 -14.00 35.67
C GLU A 161 -10.04 -14.62 34.71
N VAL A 162 -9.20 -13.78 34.10
CA VAL A 162 -8.13 -14.25 33.20
C VAL A 162 -7.06 -14.91 34.07
N VAL A 163 -6.96 -16.24 34.00
CA VAL A 163 -6.01 -17.00 34.82
C VAL A 163 -4.59 -16.71 34.36
N GLN A 164 -3.81 -16.07 35.23
CA GLN A 164 -2.41 -15.80 34.95
C GLN A 164 -1.51 -17.03 35.18
N ARG A 165 -0.48 -17.18 34.33
CA ARG A 165 0.37 -18.38 34.21
C ARG A 165 1.84 -18.04 34.29
N ASN A 166 2.59 -18.83 35.04
CA ASN A 166 4.04 -18.90 34.90
C ASN A 166 4.37 -19.93 33.81
N ILE A 167 5.22 -19.54 32.86
CA ILE A 167 5.53 -20.33 31.67
C ILE A 167 7.03 -20.66 31.68
N LEU A 168 7.37 -21.92 31.41
CA LEU A 168 8.75 -22.32 31.13
C LEU A 168 8.93 -22.54 29.63
N LEU A 169 9.84 -21.81 29.00
CA LEU A 169 10.23 -21.96 27.60
C LEU A 169 11.62 -22.59 27.51
N ILE A 170 11.72 -23.72 26.81
CA ILE A 170 12.97 -24.45 26.64
C ILE A 170 13.66 -24.04 25.33
N GLY A 171 14.92 -23.64 25.41
CA GLY A 171 15.81 -23.33 24.28
C GLY A 171 16.54 -21.99 24.41
N ASN A 172 17.26 -21.61 23.35
CA ASN A 172 18.18 -20.47 23.34
C ASN A 172 18.39 -19.82 21.96
N GLY A 173 17.62 -20.19 20.93
CA GLY A 173 17.72 -19.68 19.57
C GLY A 173 16.88 -18.44 19.31
N GLY A 174 16.84 -18.03 18.03
CA GLY A 174 16.02 -16.91 17.55
C GLY A 174 14.53 -17.23 17.66
N ARG A 175 14.18 -18.48 17.35
CA ARG A 175 12.84 -19.04 17.56
C ARG A 175 12.35 -18.88 19.00
N GLU A 176 13.17 -19.23 20.00
CA GLU A 176 12.78 -19.09 21.39
C GLU A 176 12.67 -17.62 21.81
N HIS A 177 13.49 -16.74 21.24
CA HIS A 177 13.29 -15.30 21.45
C HIS A 177 11.94 -14.84 20.88
N ALA A 178 11.59 -15.21 19.64
CA ALA A 178 10.30 -14.86 19.05
C ALA A 178 9.11 -15.44 19.84
N LEU A 179 9.23 -16.66 20.36
CA LEU A 179 8.25 -17.26 21.26
C LEU A 179 8.12 -16.47 22.56
N ALA A 180 9.22 -16.18 23.25
CA ALA A 180 9.20 -15.39 24.49
C ALA A 180 8.60 -13.99 24.27
N TRP A 181 9.01 -13.32 23.19
CA TRP A 181 8.46 -12.03 22.76
C TRP A 181 6.95 -12.08 22.54
N LYS A 182 6.45 -13.14 21.88
CA LYS A 182 5.02 -13.27 21.60
C LYS A 182 4.22 -13.67 22.84
N LEU A 183 4.74 -14.56 23.67
CA LEU A 183 4.12 -14.99 24.93
C LEU A 183 3.98 -13.81 25.90
N ALA A 184 4.96 -12.91 25.99
CA ALA A 184 4.94 -11.77 26.91
C ALA A 184 3.78 -10.78 26.63
N GLN A 185 3.30 -10.74 25.38
CA GLN A 185 2.15 -9.91 24.96
C GLN A 185 0.82 -10.45 25.50
N SER A 186 0.76 -11.70 25.94
CA SER A 186 -0.46 -12.29 26.47
C SER A 186 -0.83 -11.70 27.84
N PRO A 187 -2.12 -11.40 28.09
CA PRO A 187 -2.61 -11.08 29.43
C PRO A 187 -2.58 -12.30 30.38
N GLN A 188 -2.54 -13.52 29.84
CA GLN A 188 -2.40 -14.75 30.63
C GLN A 188 -0.95 -15.01 31.07
N ALA A 189 0.05 -14.39 30.45
CA ALA A 189 1.45 -14.56 30.85
C ALA A 189 1.77 -13.68 32.07
N LYS A 190 1.99 -14.33 33.22
CA LYS A 190 2.50 -13.70 34.46
C LYS A 190 4.00 -13.51 34.38
N HIS A 191 4.73 -14.61 34.19
CA HIS A 191 6.18 -14.65 34.10
C HIS A 191 6.62 -15.77 33.15
N ILE A 192 7.70 -15.55 32.40
CA ILE A 192 8.25 -16.45 31.40
C ILE A 192 9.71 -16.73 31.75
N TYR A 193 9.99 -17.97 32.14
CA TYR A 193 11.34 -18.46 32.38
C TYR A 193 11.88 -19.09 31.10
N VAL A 194 13.04 -18.65 30.61
CA VAL A 194 13.67 -19.22 29.41
C VAL A 194 14.91 -20.02 29.81
N ALA A 195 14.95 -21.30 29.46
CA ALA A 195 15.99 -22.25 29.88
C ALA A 195 16.79 -22.77 28.67
N PRO A 196 18.06 -22.35 28.45
CA PRO A 196 18.80 -21.34 29.19
C PRO A 196 18.60 -19.89 28.70
N GLY A 197 17.93 -19.70 27.55
CA GLY A 197 17.86 -18.39 26.89
C GLY A 197 19.20 -17.93 26.32
N ASN A 198 19.25 -16.67 25.89
CA ASN A 198 20.43 -16.06 25.27
C ASN A 198 20.63 -14.59 25.68
N GLY A 199 21.62 -13.92 25.09
CA GLY A 199 21.98 -12.53 25.43
C GLY A 199 20.88 -11.48 25.21
N GLY A 200 19.82 -11.79 24.46
CA GLY A 200 18.71 -10.86 24.21
C GLY A 200 17.38 -11.22 24.87
N THR A 201 17.10 -12.50 25.16
CA THR A 201 15.78 -12.93 25.64
C THR A 201 15.36 -12.29 26.96
N GLY A 202 16.30 -12.09 27.89
CA GLY A 202 16.02 -11.51 29.21
C GLY A 202 15.77 -10.00 29.19
N SER A 203 16.09 -9.30 28.10
CA SER A 203 15.90 -7.84 27.97
C SER A 203 14.64 -7.46 27.20
N THR A 204 13.91 -8.43 26.66
CA THR A 204 12.77 -8.19 25.75
C THR A 204 11.52 -7.68 26.45
N SER A 205 11.29 -8.10 27.71
CA SER A 205 10.19 -7.65 28.56
C SER A 205 10.54 -7.94 30.02
N ASP A 206 9.99 -7.12 30.92
CA ASP A 206 9.97 -7.31 32.36
C ASP A 206 9.38 -8.65 32.84
N LYS A 207 8.56 -9.30 32.01
CA LYS A 207 7.99 -10.63 32.28
C LYS A 207 8.95 -11.79 31.99
N ILE A 208 10.13 -11.55 31.43
CA ILE A 208 11.01 -12.61 30.92
C ILE A 208 12.31 -12.67 31.73
N SER A 209 12.72 -13.88 32.11
CA SER A 209 14.03 -14.10 32.74
C SER A 209 14.69 -15.38 32.25
N ASN A 210 15.99 -15.33 31.99
CA ASN A 210 16.79 -16.51 31.67
C ASN A 210 17.13 -17.29 32.95
N VAL A 211 17.10 -18.62 32.88
CA VAL A 211 17.48 -19.51 33.98
C VAL A 211 18.56 -20.48 33.52
N ALA A 212 19.62 -20.65 34.31
CA ALA A 212 20.75 -21.51 33.96
C ALA A 212 20.44 -23.00 34.17
N LEU A 213 19.44 -23.52 33.44
CA LEU A 213 19.03 -24.91 33.45
C LEU A 213 19.31 -25.56 32.10
N SER A 214 19.78 -26.81 32.12
CA SER A 214 20.01 -27.58 30.91
C SER A 214 18.68 -28.15 30.37
N PRO A 215 18.38 -28.00 29.07
CA PRO A 215 17.25 -28.67 28.42
C PRO A 215 17.26 -30.21 28.54
N ASP A 216 18.45 -30.79 28.75
CA ASP A 216 18.64 -32.25 28.81
C ASP A 216 18.37 -32.83 30.20
N ASN A 217 18.28 -31.99 31.24
CA ASN A 217 18.04 -32.43 32.61
C ASN A 217 16.56 -32.25 33.02
N ALA A 218 15.73 -33.22 32.66
CA ALA A 218 14.30 -33.20 32.97
C ALA A 218 13.98 -33.10 34.47
N ASP A 219 14.79 -33.70 35.34
CA ASP A 219 14.53 -33.70 36.78
C ASP A 219 14.71 -32.31 37.40
N ASP A 220 15.78 -31.60 37.00
CA ASP A 220 16.02 -30.21 37.40
C ASP A 220 14.91 -29.28 36.88
N LEU A 221 14.45 -29.50 35.64
CA LEU A 221 13.35 -28.72 35.05
C LEU A 221 12.02 -28.96 35.79
N ILE A 222 11.70 -30.22 36.13
CA ILE A 222 10.50 -30.56 36.92
C ILE A 222 10.57 -29.92 38.32
N ALA A 223 11.72 -30.02 38.99
CA ALA A 223 11.93 -29.41 40.30
C ALA A 223 11.76 -27.87 40.23
N PHE A 224 12.29 -27.25 39.18
CA PHE A 224 12.13 -25.82 38.93
C PHE A 224 10.66 -25.44 38.68
N CYS A 225 9.95 -26.20 37.84
CA CYS A 225 8.54 -25.96 37.54
C CYS A 225 7.68 -25.98 38.81
N ARG A 226 7.87 -26.98 39.68
CA ARG A 226 7.15 -27.10 40.95
C ARG A 226 7.47 -25.95 41.91
N LYS A 227 8.74 -25.52 41.96
CA LYS A 227 9.17 -24.43 42.83
C LYS A 227 8.59 -23.07 42.43
N ASN A 228 8.39 -22.84 41.13
CA ASN A 228 7.97 -21.55 40.57
C ASN A 228 6.54 -21.57 40.03
N ASP A 229 5.70 -22.53 40.43
CA ASP A 229 4.31 -22.68 40.01
C ASP A 229 4.12 -22.59 38.48
N VAL A 230 5.01 -23.20 37.71
CA VAL A 230 4.92 -23.24 36.25
C VAL A 230 3.72 -24.09 35.85
N SER A 231 2.77 -23.46 35.15
CA SER A 231 1.52 -24.09 34.72
C SER A 231 1.48 -24.42 33.22
N LEU A 232 2.52 -24.04 32.47
CA LEU A 232 2.69 -24.39 31.06
C LEU A 232 4.19 -24.47 30.73
N CYS A 233 4.62 -25.58 30.13
CA CYS A 233 5.94 -25.69 29.51
C CYS A 233 5.81 -25.65 27.99
N VAL A 234 6.70 -24.92 27.32
CA VAL A 234 6.78 -24.81 25.85
C VAL A 234 8.16 -25.28 25.43
N VAL A 235 8.24 -26.29 24.57
CA VAL A 235 9.52 -26.84 24.10
C VAL A 235 9.84 -26.30 22.72
N GLY A 236 10.92 -25.51 22.61
CA GLY A 236 11.37 -24.94 21.35
C GLY A 236 12.16 -25.92 20.46
N PRO A 237 13.26 -26.52 20.94
CA PRO A 237 14.10 -27.41 20.15
C PRO A 237 13.60 -28.86 20.12
N GLU A 238 14.03 -29.59 19.09
CA GLU A 238 13.66 -30.98 18.82
C GLU A 238 14.32 -31.99 19.75
N ALA A 239 15.57 -31.77 20.14
CA ALA A 239 16.33 -32.76 20.93
C ALA A 239 15.66 -33.13 22.26
N PRO A 240 15.15 -32.18 23.08
CA PRO A 240 14.40 -32.51 24.29
C PRO A 240 13.09 -33.25 24.02
N LEU A 241 12.43 -33.02 22.88
CA LEU A 241 11.20 -33.72 22.49
C LEU A 241 11.50 -35.20 22.19
N VAL A 242 12.53 -35.45 21.38
CA VAL A 242 12.97 -36.82 21.05
C VAL A 242 13.44 -37.57 22.32
N ALA A 243 14.07 -36.87 23.26
CA ALA A 243 14.48 -37.42 24.56
C ALA A 243 13.31 -37.62 25.57
N GLY A 244 12.08 -37.24 25.20
CA GLY A 244 10.87 -37.45 26.01
C GLY A 244 10.68 -36.46 27.15
N LEU A 245 11.17 -35.22 27.03
CA LEU A 245 10.94 -34.18 28.02
C LEU A 245 9.44 -33.89 28.21
N ALA A 246 8.67 -33.83 27.12
CA ALA A 246 7.23 -33.60 27.19
C ALA A 246 6.49 -34.71 27.94
N ASP A 247 6.87 -35.97 27.71
CA ASP A 247 6.28 -37.11 28.43
C ASP A 247 6.55 -37.02 29.93
N LYS A 248 7.79 -36.70 30.33
CA LYS A 248 8.21 -36.59 31.72
C LYS A 248 7.51 -35.44 32.45
N LEU A 249 7.39 -34.26 31.82
CA LEU A 249 6.72 -33.10 32.40
C LEU A 249 5.21 -33.33 32.54
N ASN A 250 4.56 -33.87 31.50
CA ASN A 250 3.14 -34.22 31.56
C ASN A 250 2.87 -35.27 32.65
N ALA A 251 3.71 -36.30 32.78
CA ALA A 251 3.62 -37.28 33.87
C ALA A 251 3.82 -36.66 35.27
N ALA A 252 4.58 -35.56 35.37
CA ALA A 252 4.76 -34.79 36.58
C ALA A 252 3.63 -33.77 36.86
N GLY A 253 2.60 -33.71 36.00
CA GLY A 253 1.44 -32.82 36.14
C GLY A 253 1.66 -31.40 35.58
N ILE A 254 2.68 -31.19 34.74
CA ILE A 254 2.99 -29.89 34.13
C ILE A 254 2.58 -29.95 32.65
N PRO A 255 1.48 -29.29 32.24
CA PRO A 255 1.05 -29.28 30.85
C PRO A 255 2.15 -28.81 29.92
N THR A 256 2.48 -29.61 28.90
CA THR A 256 3.60 -29.33 28.00
C THR A 256 3.13 -29.22 26.56
N PHE A 257 3.36 -28.06 25.96
CA PHE A 257 3.17 -27.82 24.54
C PHE A 257 4.39 -28.34 23.76
N GLY A 258 4.23 -29.56 23.26
CA GLY A 258 5.23 -30.30 22.49
C GLY A 258 4.84 -31.78 22.39
N PRO A 259 5.19 -32.47 21.29
CA PRO A 259 4.77 -33.85 21.08
C PRO A 259 5.48 -34.82 22.03
N SER A 260 4.87 -35.98 22.25
CA SER A 260 5.51 -37.11 22.95
C SER A 260 6.75 -37.61 22.21
N ALA A 261 7.65 -38.33 22.88
CA ALA A 261 8.83 -38.93 22.25
C ALA A 261 8.47 -39.87 21.09
N LYS A 262 7.33 -40.56 21.21
CA LYS A 262 6.81 -41.46 20.16
C LYS A 262 6.39 -40.67 18.91
N ALA A 263 5.65 -39.58 19.10
CA ALA A 263 5.23 -38.71 18.01
C ALA A 263 6.42 -37.94 17.39
N ALA A 264 7.39 -37.55 18.22
CA ALA A 264 8.62 -36.85 17.82
C ALA A 264 9.55 -37.70 16.92
N GLN A 265 9.32 -39.01 16.81
CA GLN A 265 10.03 -39.88 15.84
C GLN A 265 9.83 -39.42 14.39
N LEU A 266 8.78 -38.67 14.07
CA LEU A 266 8.58 -38.08 12.74
C LEU A 266 9.74 -37.17 12.30
N GLU A 267 10.40 -36.48 13.24
CA GLU A 267 11.63 -35.71 12.99
C GLU A 267 12.88 -36.53 13.39
N GLY A 268 12.81 -37.29 14.49
CA GLY A 268 13.95 -38.03 15.04
C GLY A 268 14.48 -39.18 14.18
N SER A 269 13.65 -39.76 13.31
CA SER A 269 14.06 -40.82 12.37
C SER A 269 13.41 -40.62 10.99
N LYS A 270 14.24 -40.35 9.98
CA LYS A 270 13.75 -40.18 8.60
C LYS A 270 13.17 -41.47 8.04
N ALA A 271 13.75 -42.62 8.36
CA ALA A 271 13.23 -43.92 7.98
C ALA A 271 11.81 -44.15 8.56
N PHE A 272 11.62 -43.89 9.86
CA PHE A 272 10.31 -43.97 10.50
C PHE A 272 9.30 -43.03 9.84
N SER A 273 9.69 -41.78 9.57
CA SER A 273 8.84 -40.77 8.95
C SER A 273 8.33 -41.23 7.57
N LYS A 274 9.23 -41.81 6.77
CA LYS A 274 8.89 -42.36 5.44
C LYS A 274 7.99 -43.59 5.53
N ASP A 275 8.31 -44.55 6.40
CA ASP A 275 7.49 -45.74 6.62
C ASP A 275 6.10 -45.40 7.17
N PHE A 276 6.01 -44.39 8.04
CA PHE A 276 4.74 -43.84 8.49
C PHE A 276 3.93 -43.26 7.34
N MET A 277 4.54 -42.41 6.50
CA MET A 277 3.84 -41.82 5.35
C MET A 277 3.38 -42.88 4.35
N ALA A 278 4.21 -43.87 4.05
CA ALA A 278 3.85 -44.97 3.16
C ALA A 278 2.66 -45.78 3.68
N ARG A 279 2.70 -46.20 4.95
CA ARG A 279 1.62 -47.01 5.58
C ARG A 279 0.27 -46.30 5.60
N HIS A 280 0.27 -44.97 5.65
CA HIS A 280 -0.96 -44.16 5.68
C HIS A 280 -1.27 -43.45 4.35
N ALA A 281 -0.54 -43.77 3.28
CA ALA A 281 -0.69 -43.16 1.95
C ALA A 281 -0.62 -41.62 1.97
N ILE A 282 0.33 -41.06 2.73
CA ILE A 282 0.61 -39.62 2.77
C ILE A 282 1.60 -39.29 1.64
N PRO A 283 1.32 -38.29 0.78
CA PRO A 283 2.17 -37.99 -0.37
C PRO A 283 3.60 -37.58 0.03
N THR A 284 4.60 -38.29 -0.47
CA THR A 284 6.03 -37.99 -0.31
C THR A 284 6.83 -38.53 -1.51
N ALA A 285 8.13 -38.25 -1.59
CA ALA A 285 9.03 -38.84 -2.59
C ALA A 285 9.02 -40.37 -2.50
N ALA A 286 9.07 -41.06 -3.64
CA ALA A 286 9.32 -42.50 -3.64
C ALA A 286 10.65 -42.78 -2.92
N TYR A 287 10.70 -43.81 -2.08
CA TYR A 287 11.89 -44.08 -1.27
C TYR A 287 12.09 -45.57 -0.99
N ARG A 288 13.30 -45.89 -0.54
CA ARG A 288 13.61 -47.18 0.11
C ARG A 288 14.70 -46.99 1.17
N ASN A 289 14.57 -47.69 2.29
CA ASN A 289 15.54 -47.69 3.40
C ASN A 289 16.54 -48.84 3.22
N PHE A 290 17.81 -48.60 3.59
CA PHE A 290 18.89 -49.58 3.49
C PHE A 290 19.80 -49.55 4.70
N THR A 291 20.18 -50.73 5.16
CA THR A 291 21.25 -50.95 6.15
C THR A 291 22.47 -51.65 5.55
N SER A 292 22.38 -52.09 4.28
CA SER A 292 23.44 -52.74 3.52
C SER A 292 23.83 -51.90 2.30
N PHE A 293 25.14 -51.61 2.16
CA PHE A 293 25.68 -50.86 1.03
C PHE A 293 25.44 -51.59 -0.31
N ASP A 294 25.64 -52.91 -0.36
CA ASP A 294 25.49 -53.68 -1.59
C ASP A 294 24.04 -53.67 -2.09
N GLU A 295 23.06 -53.73 -1.18
CA GLU A 295 21.64 -53.64 -1.52
C GLU A 295 21.26 -52.23 -1.99
N ALA A 296 21.78 -51.18 -1.32
CA ALA A 296 21.55 -49.80 -1.73
C ALA A 296 22.12 -49.53 -3.13
N LYS A 297 23.34 -50.01 -3.40
CA LYS A 297 24.00 -49.93 -4.71
C LYS A 297 23.22 -50.66 -5.81
N ALA A 298 22.74 -51.88 -5.52
CA ALA A 298 21.91 -52.63 -6.47
C ALA A 298 20.61 -51.89 -6.79
N TYR A 299 19.96 -51.30 -5.79
CA TYR A 299 18.76 -50.49 -5.98
C TYR A 299 19.03 -49.25 -6.84
N VAL A 300 20.05 -48.44 -6.52
CA VAL A 300 20.42 -47.26 -7.32
C VAL A 300 20.71 -47.62 -8.78
N ASN A 301 21.39 -48.73 -9.03
CA ASN A 301 21.66 -49.19 -10.39
C ASN A 301 20.38 -49.53 -11.17
N SER A 302 19.35 -50.03 -10.48
CA SER A 302 18.04 -50.38 -11.08
C SER A 302 17.15 -49.18 -11.41
N LEU A 303 17.44 -47.99 -10.86
CA LEU A 303 16.63 -46.79 -11.07
C LEU A 303 17.00 -46.08 -12.38
N GLU A 304 16.02 -45.43 -13.00
CA GLU A 304 16.20 -44.64 -14.23
C GLU A 304 16.17 -43.12 -13.97
N TYR A 305 16.03 -42.71 -12.70
CA TYR A 305 15.90 -41.32 -12.28
C TYR A 305 16.92 -40.96 -11.18
N ASN A 306 17.16 -39.66 -10.98
CA ASN A 306 18.08 -39.15 -9.98
C ASN A 306 17.52 -39.29 -8.56
N VAL A 307 18.40 -39.48 -7.59
CA VAL A 307 18.03 -39.73 -6.19
C VAL A 307 18.72 -38.79 -5.22
N VAL A 308 18.13 -38.68 -4.03
CA VAL A 308 18.67 -37.99 -2.86
C VAL A 308 19.01 -39.04 -1.80
N ILE A 309 20.20 -38.95 -1.23
CA ILE A 309 20.66 -39.82 -0.15
C ILE A 309 20.51 -39.07 1.17
N LYS A 310 19.80 -39.67 2.13
CA LYS A 310 19.64 -39.10 3.48
C LYS A 310 20.05 -40.10 4.55
N ALA A 311 20.95 -39.68 5.44
CA ALA A 311 21.21 -40.41 6.69
C ALA A 311 19.95 -40.37 7.58
N SER A 312 19.59 -41.52 8.19
CA SER A 312 18.34 -41.69 8.94
C SER A 312 18.30 -40.92 10.26
N GLY A 313 19.46 -40.82 10.95
CA GLY A 313 19.60 -40.13 12.24
C GLY A 313 19.76 -38.59 12.16
N ILE A 314 19.79 -37.94 13.33
CA ILE A 314 19.94 -36.48 13.46
C ILE A 314 21.36 -36.06 13.06
N ALA A 315 21.55 -35.70 11.79
CA ALA A 315 22.83 -35.28 11.22
C ALA A 315 22.96 -33.75 11.05
N ALA A 316 22.25 -32.96 11.87
CA ALA A 316 22.28 -31.49 11.87
C ALA A 316 22.16 -30.84 10.46
N GLY A 317 21.31 -31.41 9.59
CA GLY A 317 21.11 -30.94 8.21
C GLY A 317 22.25 -31.25 7.22
N LYS A 318 23.38 -31.82 7.66
CA LYS A 318 24.53 -32.18 6.81
C LYS A 318 24.42 -33.56 6.16
N GLY A 319 23.56 -34.43 6.70
CA GLY A 319 23.36 -35.79 6.20
C GLY A 319 22.38 -35.91 5.02
N VAL A 320 22.32 -34.92 4.12
CA VAL A 320 21.52 -34.95 2.88
C VAL A 320 22.45 -34.68 1.70
N LEU A 321 22.61 -35.66 0.83
CA LEU A 321 23.47 -35.60 -0.35
C LEU A 321 22.59 -35.67 -1.60
N ILE A 322 22.84 -34.80 -2.58
CA ILE A 322 22.09 -34.69 -3.84
C ILE A 322 23.06 -34.98 -4.99
N PRO A 323 23.42 -36.25 -5.22
CA PRO A 323 24.27 -36.65 -6.34
C PRO A 323 23.58 -36.38 -7.67
N THR A 324 24.36 -36.05 -8.70
CA THR A 324 23.85 -35.72 -10.04
C THR A 324 24.03 -36.85 -11.05
N THR A 325 24.83 -37.87 -10.69
CA THR A 325 25.07 -39.08 -11.49
C THR A 325 24.95 -40.35 -10.64
N LYS A 326 24.82 -41.52 -11.29
CA LYS A 326 24.77 -42.81 -10.59
C LYS A 326 26.07 -43.11 -9.87
N GLU A 327 27.20 -42.79 -10.50
CA GLU A 327 28.53 -42.94 -9.93
C GLU A 327 28.67 -42.10 -8.65
N GLU A 328 28.33 -40.81 -8.71
CA GLU A 328 28.31 -39.92 -7.52
C GLU A 328 27.37 -40.44 -6.43
N THR A 329 26.25 -41.05 -6.81
CA THR A 329 25.30 -41.64 -5.86
C THR A 329 25.93 -42.81 -5.12
N ILE A 330 26.64 -43.69 -5.82
CA ILE A 330 27.31 -44.85 -5.21
C ILE A 330 28.46 -44.40 -4.31
N ASP A 331 29.24 -43.40 -4.73
CA ASP A 331 30.33 -42.85 -3.92
C ASP A 331 29.79 -42.21 -2.63
N ALA A 332 28.69 -41.45 -2.72
CA ALA A 332 28.01 -40.87 -1.58
C ALA A 332 27.47 -41.95 -0.62
N LEU A 333 26.92 -43.07 -1.13
CA LEU A 333 26.50 -44.21 -0.31
C LEU A 333 27.69 -44.85 0.42
N GLU A 334 28.84 -44.98 -0.25
CA GLU A 334 30.04 -45.55 0.37
C GLU A 334 30.57 -44.64 1.48
N GLU A 335 30.57 -43.33 1.26
CA GLU A 335 30.99 -42.33 2.24
C GLU A 335 30.12 -42.39 3.52
N VAL A 336 28.81 -42.51 3.35
CA VAL A 336 27.86 -42.57 4.48
C VAL A 336 27.90 -43.93 5.18
N MET A 337 27.76 -45.03 4.44
CA MET A 337 27.50 -46.36 5.01
C MET A 337 28.78 -47.13 5.37
N VAL A 338 29.86 -46.94 4.60
CA VAL A 338 31.12 -47.69 4.76
C VAL A 338 32.16 -46.85 5.49
N ARG A 339 32.40 -45.61 5.04
CA ARG A 339 33.41 -44.71 5.65
C ARG A 339 32.89 -43.98 6.90
N LYS A 340 31.59 -44.13 7.21
CA LYS A 340 30.94 -43.61 8.42
C LYS A 340 31.16 -42.11 8.63
N ALA A 341 31.10 -41.32 7.56
CA ALA A 341 31.30 -39.87 7.62
C ALA A 341 30.35 -39.14 8.60
N PHE A 342 29.18 -39.74 8.90
CA PHE A 342 28.17 -39.23 9.84
C PHE A 342 28.02 -40.09 11.11
N GLY A 343 29.00 -40.93 11.44
CA GLY A 343 28.92 -41.84 12.59
C GLY A 343 27.76 -42.82 12.49
N SER A 344 27.08 -43.09 13.62
CA SER A 344 25.93 -44.01 13.69
C SER A 344 24.69 -43.51 12.94
N ALA A 345 24.60 -42.22 12.60
CA ALA A 345 23.51 -41.72 11.77
C ALA A 345 23.51 -42.30 10.35
N GLY A 346 24.65 -42.83 9.89
CA GLY A 346 24.82 -43.52 8.60
C GLY A 346 24.69 -45.04 8.65
N ASP A 347 24.25 -45.63 9.78
CA ASP A 347 23.96 -47.07 9.88
C ASP A 347 22.72 -47.47 9.05
N GLU A 348 21.82 -46.52 8.84
CA GLU A 348 20.65 -46.64 7.98
C GLU A 348 20.54 -45.41 7.08
N VAL A 349 20.28 -45.64 5.80
CA VAL A 349 20.18 -44.60 4.77
C VAL A 349 18.85 -44.72 4.03
N VAL A 350 18.24 -43.57 3.78
CA VAL A 350 17.05 -43.42 2.94
C VAL A 350 17.51 -42.96 1.56
N VAL A 351 17.19 -43.71 0.52
CA VAL A 351 17.36 -43.30 -0.89
C VAL A 351 16.00 -42.85 -1.40
N GLU A 352 15.87 -41.59 -1.81
CA GLU A 352 14.62 -40.96 -2.24
C GLU A 352 14.68 -40.48 -3.69
N GLU A 353 13.55 -40.49 -4.39
CA GLU A 353 13.34 -39.79 -5.65
C GLU A 353 13.69 -38.30 -5.52
N PHE A 354 14.47 -37.78 -6.48
CA PHE A 354 14.71 -36.35 -6.59
C PHE A 354 13.45 -35.64 -7.11
N MET A 355 12.81 -34.84 -6.25
CA MET A 355 11.61 -34.07 -6.61
C MET A 355 11.99 -32.67 -7.09
N THR A 356 11.31 -32.19 -8.13
CA THR A 356 11.41 -30.82 -8.63
C THR A 356 10.17 -30.01 -8.24
N GLY A 357 10.38 -28.74 -7.89
CA GLY A 357 9.31 -27.84 -7.47
C GLY A 357 9.80 -26.69 -6.60
N GLU A 358 8.86 -25.93 -6.06
CA GLU A 358 9.16 -24.93 -5.03
C GLU A 358 9.01 -25.53 -3.63
N GLU A 359 10.00 -25.30 -2.76
CA GLU A 359 9.91 -25.64 -1.34
C GLU A 359 9.08 -24.58 -0.59
N VAL A 360 8.22 -25.04 0.32
CA VAL A 360 7.45 -24.19 1.23
C VAL A 360 7.26 -24.89 2.57
N SER A 361 7.41 -24.14 3.64
CA SER A 361 7.17 -24.59 5.01
C SER A 361 5.75 -24.25 5.43
N LEU A 362 4.99 -25.24 5.90
CA LEU A 362 3.68 -25.04 6.50
C LEU A 362 3.70 -25.55 7.95
N LEU A 363 3.49 -24.63 8.89
CA LEU A 363 3.37 -24.95 10.30
C LEU A 363 1.90 -25.02 10.66
N VAL A 364 1.52 -26.01 11.47
CA VAL A 364 0.16 -26.13 12.01
C VAL A 364 0.18 -26.36 13.52
N PHE A 365 -0.74 -25.72 14.23
CA PHE A 365 -1.06 -26.04 15.62
C PHE A 365 -1.84 -27.35 15.66
N CYS A 366 -1.47 -28.25 16.56
CA CYS A 366 -2.10 -29.55 16.73
C CYS A 366 -2.53 -29.77 18.19
N ASP A 367 -3.76 -30.26 18.38
CA ASP A 367 -4.32 -30.63 19.69
C ASP A 367 -4.51 -32.14 19.86
N GLY A 368 -3.86 -32.95 19.03
CA GLY A 368 -4.03 -34.40 18.99
C GLY A 368 -5.11 -34.90 18.03
N ALA A 369 -6.05 -34.04 17.61
CA ALA A 369 -7.10 -34.42 16.65
C ALA A 369 -7.25 -33.42 15.50
N ARG A 370 -7.18 -32.12 15.78
CA ARG A 370 -7.39 -31.03 14.83
C ARG A 370 -6.07 -30.36 14.48
N VAL A 371 -6.01 -29.77 13.28
CA VAL A 371 -4.93 -28.89 12.86
C VAL A 371 -5.44 -27.50 12.52
N VAL A 372 -4.68 -26.47 12.89
CA VAL A 372 -4.95 -25.08 12.47
C VAL A 372 -3.68 -24.49 11.88
N ALA A 373 -3.76 -24.08 10.61
CA ALA A 373 -2.60 -23.69 9.83
C ALA A 373 -2.16 -22.25 10.06
N MET A 374 -0.85 -22.05 10.03
CA MET A 374 -0.20 -20.75 9.95
C MET A 374 -0.04 -20.31 8.49
N PRO A 375 0.23 -19.02 8.21
CA PRO A 375 0.66 -18.58 6.88
C PRO A 375 1.88 -19.40 6.43
N GLY A 376 1.84 -19.91 5.20
CA GLY A 376 2.98 -20.62 4.61
C GLY A 376 4.19 -19.70 4.51
N ALA A 377 5.38 -20.24 4.75
CA ALA A 377 6.64 -19.51 4.74
C ALA A 377 7.62 -20.15 3.75
N GLN A 378 8.49 -19.35 3.12
CA GLN A 378 9.56 -19.87 2.26
C GLN A 378 10.91 -19.43 2.82
N ASP A 379 11.78 -20.41 3.07
CA ASP A 379 13.10 -20.23 3.67
C ASP A 379 14.21 -20.19 2.62
N HIS A 380 15.36 -19.65 3.02
CA HIS A 380 16.57 -19.57 2.19
C HIS A 380 17.68 -20.32 2.91
N LYS A 381 17.85 -21.61 2.62
CA LYS A 381 18.80 -22.49 3.35
C LYS A 381 20.27 -22.19 3.05
N ARG A 382 20.60 -21.70 1.86
CA ARG A 382 21.99 -21.55 1.38
C ARG A 382 22.65 -20.30 1.97
N ILE A 383 23.96 -20.38 2.25
CA ILE A 383 24.71 -19.32 2.95
C ILE A 383 24.88 -18.04 2.12
N PHE A 384 25.07 -18.17 0.81
CA PHE A 384 25.32 -17.03 -0.08
C PHE A 384 24.09 -16.71 -0.94
N ASP A 385 24.09 -15.50 -1.50
CA ASP A 385 23.07 -15.04 -2.44
C ASP A 385 22.90 -16.03 -3.62
N PHE A 386 21.71 -16.02 -4.22
CA PHE A 386 21.34 -16.88 -5.36
C PHE A 386 21.44 -18.37 -5.06
N ASP A 387 21.16 -18.71 -3.79
CA ASP A 387 21.13 -20.06 -3.28
C ASP A 387 22.44 -20.83 -3.49
N GLN A 388 23.57 -20.12 -3.35
CA GLN A 388 24.93 -20.67 -3.48
C GLN A 388 25.57 -21.05 -2.14
N GLY A 389 26.62 -21.86 -2.20
CA GLY A 389 27.37 -22.33 -1.03
C GLY A 389 26.66 -23.45 -0.25
N PRO A 390 27.20 -23.91 0.88
CA PRO A 390 26.61 -24.99 1.67
C PRO A 390 25.21 -24.65 2.21
N ASN A 391 24.42 -25.71 2.47
CA ASN A 391 23.16 -25.59 3.23
C ASN A 391 23.45 -25.16 4.68
N THR A 392 22.56 -24.36 5.23
CA THR A 392 22.59 -23.84 6.60
C THR A 392 21.26 -24.17 7.28
N GLY A 393 21.10 -23.79 8.55
CA GLY A 393 19.79 -23.80 9.23
C GLY A 393 18.79 -22.75 8.74
N GLY A 394 19.11 -21.95 7.71
CA GLY A 394 18.29 -20.86 7.19
C GLY A 394 18.95 -19.49 7.35
N MET A 395 19.07 -18.74 6.25
CA MET A 395 19.63 -17.38 6.20
C MET A 395 18.58 -16.27 6.11
N GLY A 396 17.31 -16.64 5.95
CA GLY A 396 16.19 -15.72 5.96
C GLY A 396 14.92 -16.39 5.47
N VAL A 397 13.78 -15.87 5.90
CA VAL A 397 12.46 -16.42 5.60
C VAL A 397 11.51 -15.26 5.36
N TYR A 398 10.44 -15.49 4.61
CA TYR A 398 9.30 -14.59 4.54
C TYR A 398 7.96 -15.35 4.57
N ALA A 399 6.90 -14.65 5.00
CA ALA A 399 5.53 -15.15 5.04
C ALA A 399 4.52 -14.00 4.79
N PRO A 400 3.36 -14.24 4.17
CA PRO A 400 2.96 -15.47 3.50
C PRO A 400 3.77 -15.73 2.22
N ALA A 401 3.99 -16.99 1.87
CA ALA A 401 4.71 -17.41 0.67
C ALA A 401 3.78 -17.36 -0.57
N PRO A 402 4.04 -16.49 -1.58
CA PRO A 402 3.17 -16.34 -2.75
C PRO A 402 3.06 -17.58 -3.65
N CYS A 403 3.98 -18.54 -3.52
CA CYS A 403 3.92 -19.83 -4.23
C CYS A 403 2.80 -20.74 -3.71
N LEU A 404 2.36 -20.54 -2.46
CA LEU A 404 1.28 -21.31 -1.85
C LEU A 404 -0.06 -20.62 -2.12
N THR A 405 -0.67 -20.92 -3.27
CA THR A 405 -2.00 -20.43 -3.62
C THR A 405 -3.05 -20.95 -2.63
N PRO A 406 -4.23 -20.32 -2.50
CA PRO A 406 -5.27 -20.80 -1.58
C PRO A 406 -5.64 -22.28 -1.76
N ASP A 407 -5.68 -22.76 -3.01
CA ASP A 407 -5.97 -24.16 -3.31
C ASP A 407 -4.82 -25.09 -2.90
N LEU A 408 -3.57 -24.70 -3.16
CA LEU A 408 -2.40 -25.47 -2.71
C LEU A 408 -2.27 -25.48 -1.19
N GLN A 409 -2.54 -24.34 -0.54
CA GLN A 409 -2.57 -24.25 0.92
C GLN A 409 -3.60 -25.22 1.49
N LYS A 410 -4.81 -25.24 0.95
CA LYS A 410 -5.86 -26.18 1.38
C LYS A 410 -5.39 -27.64 1.27
N GLN A 411 -4.79 -28.02 0.14
CA GLN A 411 -4.25 -29.37 -0.06
C GLN A 411 -3.16 -29.72 0.97
N CYS A 412 -2.25 -28.76 1.26
CA CYS A 412 -1.20 -28.97 2.26
C CYS A 412 -1.78 -29.11 3.68
N VAL A 413 -2.82 -28.34 4.03
CA VAL A 413 -3.53 -28.45 5.31
C VAL A 413 -4.24 -29.80 5.42
N ASP A 414 -4.91 -30.26 4.36
CA ASP A 414 -5.56 -31.58 4.33
C ASP A 414 -4.55 -32.72 4.54
N ILE A 415 -3.34 -32.60 3.97
CA ILE A 415 -2.23 -33.54 4.21
C ILE A 415 -1.80 -33.51 5.69
N CYS A 416 -1.64 -32.33 6.28
CA CYS A 416 -1.28 -32.21 7.71
C CYS A 416 -2.37 -32.81 8.62
N GLN A 417 -3.65 -32.57 8.31
CA GLN A 417 -4.78 -33.13 9.04
C GLN A 417 -4.81 -34.67 8.95
N LYS A 418 -4.51 -35.22 7.76
CA LYS A 418 -4.36 -36.67 7.55
C LYS A 418 -3.22 -37.25 8.40
N THR A 419 -2.09 -36.57 8.47
CA THR A 419 -0.94 -36.96 9.30
C THR A 419 -1.29 -37.03 10.78
N VAL A 420 -1.95 -36.00 11.32
CA VAL A 420 -2.35 -35.98 12.74
C VAL A 420 -3.38 -37.07 13.06
N HIS A 421 -4.36 -37.30 12.19
CA HIS A 421 -5.31 -38.41 12.35
C HIS A 421 -4.62 -39.79 12.31
N ALA A 422 -3.64 -39.98 11.43
CA ALA A 422 -2.89 -41.23 11.33
C ALA A 422 -2.02 -41.47 12.58
N LEU A 423 -1.38 -40.44 13.12
CA LEU A 423 -0.63 -40.51 14.37
C LEU A 423 -1.53 -40.89 15.55
N ALA A 424 -2.70 -40.25 15.68
CA ALA A 424 -3.68 -40.59 16.70
C ALA A 424 -4.16 -42.05 16.57
N LYS A 425 -4.40 -42.52 15.34
CA LYS A 425 -4.80 -43.92 15.06
C LYS A 425 -3.73 -44.93 15.49
N ASP A 426 -2.46 -44.58 15.36
CA ASP A 426 -1.33 -45.43 15.79
C ASP A 426 -1.01 -45.26 17.30
N GLY A 427 -1.86 -44.58 18.07
CA GLY A 427 -1.69 -44.38 19.52
C GLY A 427 -0.61 -43.36 19.87
N MET A 428 -0.31 -42.42 18.96
CA MET A 428 0.69 -41.37 19.10
C MET A 428 0.05 -39.99 18.89
N PRO A 429 -0.99 -39.58 19.66
CA PRO A 429 -1.64 -38.28 19.47
C PRO A 429 -0.61 -37.15 19.51
N TYR A 430 -0.73 -36.24 18.54
CA TYR A 430 0.25 -35.20 18.31
C TYR A 430 -0.22 -33.84 18.86
N VAL A 431 0.41 -33.36 19.92
CA VAL A 431 0.16 -32.04 20.52
C VAL A 431 1.37 -31.14 20.30
N GLY A 432 1.16 -29.90 19.87
CA GLY A 432 2.25 -28.94 19.63
C GLY A 432 2.23 -28.37 18.22
N ILE A 433 3.41 -28.20 17.62
CA ILE A 433 3.56 -27.73 16.23
C ILE A 433 4.03 -28.86 15.34
N LEU A 434 3.20 -29.24 14.36
CA LEU A 434 3.66 -30.02 13.23
C LEU A 434 4.13 -29.05 12.15
N PHE A 435 5.41 -29.10 11.85
CA PHE A 435 6.01 -28.42 10.71
C PHE A 435 6.11 -29.42 9.57
N ALA A 436 5.56 -29.08 8.42
CA ALA A 436 5.65 -29.86 7.20
C ALA A 436 6.42 -29.06 6.14
N GLY A 437 7.57 -29.57 5.71
CA GLY A 437 8.27 -29.07 4.53
C GLY A 437 7.67 -29.70 3.28
N PHE A 438 7.04 -28.89 2.43
CA PHE A 438 6.43 -29.34 1.18
C PHE A 438 7.31 -29.00 -0.03
N MET A 439 7.34 -29.92 -0.99
CA MET A 439 7.72 -29.63 -2.37
C MET A 439 6.45 -29.49 -3.20
N LEU A 440 6.26 -28.34 -3.84
CA LEU A 440 5.15 -28.08 -4.76
C LEU A 440 5.49 -28.62 -6.15
N THR A 441 5.16 -29.90 -6.38
CA THR A 441 5.46 -30.59 -7.66
C THR A 441 4.36 -30.36 -8.70
N PRO A 442 4.62 -30.62 -9.99
CA PRO A 442 3.59 -30.60 -11.03
C PRO A 442 2.40 -31.54 -10.77
N THR A 443 2.58 -32.55 -9.92
CA THR A 443 1.55 -33.54 -9.55
C THR A 443 0.86 -33.25 -8.22
N GLY A 444 1.18 -32.12 -7.58
CA GLY A 444 0.64 -31.72 -6.28
C GLY A 444 1.72 -31.61 -5.18
N PRO A 445 1.33 -31.14 -3.98
CA PRO A 445 2.23 -31.01 -2.85
C PRO A 445 2.65 -32.38 -2.31
N LYS A 446 3.96 -32.58 -2.11
CA LYS A 446 4.55 -33.77 -1.49
C LYS A 446 5.40 -33.37 -0.29
N ILE A 447 5.34 -34.15 0.80
CA ILE A 447 6.17 -33.92 1.99
C ILE A 447 7.63 -34.26 1.68
N VAL A 448 8.52 -33.31 1.93
CA VAL A 448 9.99 -33.50 1.93
C VAL A 448 10.44 -34.07 3.28
N GLU A 449 9.98 -33.44 4.37
CA GLU A 449 10.28 -33.83 5.74
C GLU A 449 9.27 -33.22 6.73
N TYR A 450 9.20 -33.81 7.93
CA TYR A 450 8.51 -33.25 9.08
C TYR A 450 9.51 -32.72 10.09
N ASN A 451 9.18 -31.60 10.71
CA ASN A 451 9.78 -31.16 11.97
C ASN A 451 8.68 -31.10 13.03
N CYS A 452 9.03 -31.39 14.27
CA CYS A 452 8.10 -31.61 15.37
C CYS A 452 7.96 -30.42 16.32
N ARG A 453 8.33 -29.24 15.83
CA ARG A 453 8.45 -28.01 16.58
C ARG A 453 8.38 -26.82 15.62
N PHE A 454 8.40 -25.63 16.19
CA PHE A 454 8.52 -24.37 15.45
C PHE A 454 9.82 -24.32 14.60
N GLY A 455 9.72 -23.78 13.38
CA GLY A 455 10.88 -23.56 12.49
C GLY A 455 11.80 -22.44 13.00
N ASP A 456 13.06 -22.42 12.58
CA ASP A 456 14.00 -21.32 12.86
C ASP A 456 14.78 -21.08 11.55
N PRO A 457 14.55 -19.96 10.82
CA PRO A 457 13.93 -18.72 11.30
C PRO A 457 12.44 -18.50 10.90
N GLU A 458 11.66 -19.54 10.62
CA GLU A 458 10.25 -19.37 10.21
C GLU A 458 9.37 -18.74 11.30
N THR A 459 9.65 -19.05 12.56
CA THR A 459 8.89 -18.54 13.71
C THR A 459 8.97 -17.01 13.80
N GLU A 460 10.15 -16.48 13.47
CA GLU A 460 10.49 -15.07 13.49
C GLU A 460 9.74 -14.25 12.43
N VAL A 461 9.08 -14.87 11.44
CA VAL A 461 8.17 -14.18 10.52
C VAL A 461 6.70 -14.52 10.75
N VAL A 462 6.40 -15.72 11.22
CA VAL A 462 5.01 -16.16 11.43
C VAL A 462 4.42 -15.50 12.67
N LEU A 463 5.08 -15.55 13.84
CA LEU A 463 4.53 -15.02 15.09
C LEU A 463 4.25 -13.51 15.09
N PRO A 464 5.05 -12.66 14.40
CA PRO A 464 4.72 -11.24 14.24
C PRO A 464 3.38 -10.98 13.53
N LEU A 465 2.97 -11.89 12.63
CA LEU A 465 1.69 -11.85 11.94
C LEU A 465 0.54 -12.44 12.77
N LEU A 466 0.81 -13.17 13.86
CA LEU A 466 -0.26 -13.71 14.71
C LEU A 466 -0.99 -12.57 15.43
N GLN A 467 -2.30 -12.48 15.22
CA GLN A 467 -3.16 -11.52 15.93
C GLN A 467 -3.69 -12.11 17.24
N SER A 468 -4.01 -13.40 17.25
CA SER A 468 -4.52 -14.10 18.43
C SER A 468 -3.49 -14.22 19.57
N ASP A 469 -4.00 -14.51 20.77
CA ASP A 469 -3.19 -14.81 21.94
C ASP A 469 -2.54 -16.20 21.82
N LEU A 470 -1.21 -16.23 21.76
CA LEU A 470 -0.44 -17.48 21.65
C LEU A 470 -0.59 -18.38 22.88
N VAL A 471 -0.74 -17.81 24.09
CA VAL A 471 -0.90 -18.61 25.31
C VAL A 471 -2.22 -19.39 25.26
N GLU A 472 -3.32 -18.74 24.87
CA GLU A 472 -4.63 -19.39 24.75
C GLU A 472 -4.62 -20.53 23.72
N ILE A 473 -3.94 -20.32 22.59
CA ILE A 473 -3.80 -21.35 21.55
C ILE A 473 -3.02 -22.55 22.10
N MET A 474 -1.87 -22.31 22.75
CA MET A 474 -1.04 -23.39 23.32
C MET A 474 -1.77 -24.15 24.41
N VAL A 475 -2.48 -23.44 25.30
CA VAL A 475 -3.32 -24.03 26.35
C VAL A 475 -4.43 -24.88 25.73
N SER A 476 -5.12 -24.36 24.71
CA SER A 476 -6.17 -25.11 24.01
C SER A 476 -5.64 -26.36 23.32
N CYS A 477 -4.40 -26.34 22.81
CA CYS A 477 -3.75 -27.54 22.26
C CYS A 477 -3.47 -28.60 23.32
N VAL A 478 -2.88 -28.23 24.46
CA VAL A 478 -2.57 -29.18 25.54
C VAL A 478 -3.83 -29.69 26.25
N GLU A 479 -4.92 -28.93 26.21
CA GLU A 479 -6.23 -29.30 26.73
C GLU A 479 -7.12 -30.02 25.68
N HIS A 480 -6.60 -30.31 24.49
CA HIS A 480 -7.32 -31.02 23.41
C HIS A 480 -8.63 -30.36 22.95
N ARG A 481 -8.66 -29.02 22.98
CA ARG A 481 -9.85 -28.21 22.69
C ARG A 481 -9.57 -27.05 21.75
N LEU A 482 -8.58 -27.22 20.85
CA LEU A 482 -8.26 -26.22 19.85
C LEU A 482 -9.45 -26.04 18.90
N ASP A 483 -9.89 -24.80 18.75
CA ASP A 483 -10.91 -24.41 17.77
C ASP A 483 -10.26 -23.53 16.69
N PRO A 484 -10.50 -23.79 15.38
CA PRO A 484 -9.94 -22.97 14.30
C PRO A 484 -10.28 -21.47 14.42
N SER A 485 -11.42 -21.13 15.01
CA SER A 485 -11.83 -19.74 15.25
C SER A 485 -11.00 -19.03 16.33
N LEU A 486 -10.10 -19.72 17.04
CA LEU A 486 -9.17 -19.10 17.98
C LEU A 486 -7.96 -18.46 17.28
N VAL A 487 -7.66 -18.81 16.02
CA VAL A 487 -6.41 -18.43 15.36
C VAL A 487 -6.67 -17.45 14.21
N PHE A 488 -6.31 -16.18 14.44
CA PHE A 488 -6.39 -15.10 13.47
C PHE A 488 -5.01 -14.52 13.19
N TRP A 489 -4.81 -14.15 11.93
CA TRP A 489 -3.58 -13.55 11.42
C TRP A 489 -3.84 -12.14 10.92
N LYS A 490 -2.88 -11.24 11.13
CA LYS A 490 -2.90 -9.90 10.56
C LYS A 490 -2.77 -9.98 9.04
N ASN A 491 -3.40 -9.02 8.37
CA ASN A 491 -3.13 -8.80 6.94
C ASN A 491 -1.72 -8.21 6.76
N GLY A 492 -1.05 -8.59 5.69
CA GLY A 492 0.28 -8.09 5.33
C GLY A 492 1.29 -9.22 5.18
N ALA A 493 2.58 -8.86 5.25
CA ALA A 493 3.70 -9.77 5.13
C ALA A 493 4.77 -9.48 6.19
N ALA A 494 5.57 -10.50 6.46
CA ALA A 494 6.75 -10.44 7.32
C ALA A 494 7.94 -11.04 6.58
N ALA A 495 9.11 -10.45 6.75
CA ALA A 495 10.38 -10.96 6.23
C ALA A 495 11.46 -10.84 7.29
N THR A 496 12.33 -11.83 7.38
CA THR A 496 13.46 -11.84 8.31
C THR A 496 14.76 -12.16 7.59
N VAL A 497 15.81 -11.42 7.95
CA VAL A 497 17.17 -11.62 7.44
C VAL A 497 18.04 -12.08 8.59
N VAL A 498 18.72 -13.21 8.43
CA VAL A 498 19.66 -13.73 9.44
C VAL A 498 21.02 -13.08 9.26
N MET A 499 21.59 -12.57 10.35
CA MET A 499 22.98 -12.17 10.45
C MET A 499 23.76 -13.28 11.15
N ALA A 500 24.74 -13.86 10.45
CA ALA A 500 25.58 -14.94 10.91
C ALA A 500 27.04 -14.48 11.12
N SER A 501 27.80 -15.26 11.89
CA SER A 501 29.25 -15.06 12.10
C SER A 501 30.02 -15.59 10.89
N GLU A 502 31.05 -14.87 10.44
CA GLU A 502 31.96 -15.29 9.36
C GLU A 502 32.43 -16.74 9.53
N GLY A 503 32.37 -17.51 8.43
CA GLY A 503 32.74 -18.93 8.41
C GLY A 503 31.59 -19.91 8.70
N TYR A 504 30.45 -19.46 9.23
CA TYR A 504 29.24 -20.30 9.29
C TYR A 504 28.79 -20.71 7.87
N PRO A 505 28.42 -21.98 7.60
CA PRO A 505 28.06 -23.06 8.52
C PRO A 505 29.20 -23.97 9.01
N GLU A 506 30.46 -23.62 8.72
CA GLU A 506 31.63 -24.36 9.19
C GLU A 506 32.11 -23.82 10.55
N SER A 507 33.43 -23.65 10.73
CA SER A 507 34.00 -23.06 11.93
C SER A 507 33.88 -21.54 11.88
N TYR A 508 33.49 -20.93 13.01
CA TYR A 508 33.27 -19.49 13.11
C TYR A 508 33.78 -18.94 14.46
N PRO A 509 34.26 -17.69 14.51
CA PRO A 509 34.71 -17.06 15.75
C PRO A 509 33.53 -16.64 16.64
N LYS A 510 33.74 -16.67 17.95
CA LYS A 510 32.78 -16.18 18.97
C LYS A 510 33.36 -14.99 19.74
N GLY A 511 32.50 -14.26 20.44
CA GLY A 511 32.89 -13.17 21.35
C GLY A 511 33.09 -11.81 20.67
N LYS A 512 32.60 -11.63 19.43
CA LYS A 512 32.66 -10.34 18.73
C LYS A 512 31.56 -9.42 19.26
N VAL A 513 31.89 -8.16 19.55
CA VAL A 513 30.94 -7.19 20.12
C VAL A 513 29.90 -6.80 19.08
N ILE A 514 28.62 -6.80 19.50
CA ILE A 514 27.47 -6.43 18.68
C ILE A 514 26.99 -5.04 19.10
N ARG A 515 26.83 -4.14 18.13
CA ARG A 515 26.30 -2.78 18.33
C ARG A 515 25.08 -2.55 17.43
N GLY A 516 24.18 -1.65 17.86
CA GLY A 516 23.10 -1.14 17.02
C GLY A 516 21.78 -1.90 17.03
N THR A 517 21.63 -2.95 17.87
CA THR A 517 20.37 -3.67 18.05
C THR A 517 19.23 -2.77 18.50
N ASP A 518 19.49 -1.83 19.44
CA ASP A 518 18.49 -0.88 19.91
C ASP A 518 18.09 0.11 18.80
N ALA A 519 19.05 0.55 17.98
CA ALA A 519 18.78 1.42 16.85
C ALA A 519 17.94 0.73 15.76
N ALA A 520 18.11 -0.58 15.57
CA ALA A 520 17.26 -1.38 14.70
C ALA A 520 15.84 -1.54 15.28
N ASN A 521 15.72 -1.87 16.58
CA ASN A 521 14.44 -2.01 17.28
C ASN A 521 13.65 -0.69 17.39
N ALA A 522 14.33 0.46 17.30
CA ALA A 522 13.68 1.77 17.27
C ALA A 522 12.99 2.07 15.91
N LEU A 523 13.27 1.30 14.85
CA LEU A 523 12.57 1.44 13.58
C LEU A 523 11.15 0.88 13.69
N SER A 524 10.19 1.58 13.10
CA SER A 524 8.79 1.14 13.10
C SER A 524 8.65 -0.23 12.46
N ASN A 525 7.92 -1.13 13.14
CA ASN A 525 7.63 -2.50 12.70
C ASN A 525 8.86 -3.39 12.41
N VAL A 526 10.02 -3.06 12.99
CA VAL A 526 11.22 -3.90 12.96
C VAL A 526 11.45 -4.52 14.33
N THR A 527 11.87 -5.78 14.37
CA THR A 527 12.20 -6.50 15.61
C THR A 527 13.44 -7.35 15.38
N VAL A 528 14.41 -7.22 16.28
CA VAL A 528 15.63 -8.04 16.30
C VAL A 528 15.44 -9.21 17.25
N PHE A 529 15.44 -10.43 16.72
CA PHE A 529 15.46 -11.64 17.53
C PHE A 529 16.89 -12.17 17.67
N HIS A 530 17.28 -12.47 18.90
CA HIS A 530 18.62 -12.94 19.19
C HIS A 530 18.65 -14.46 19.15
N ALA A 531 19.64 -15.02 18.45
CA ALA A 531 19.93 -16.44 18.43
C ALA A 531 21.25 -16.70 19.19
N GLY A 532 22.36 -16.84 18.48
CA GLY A 532 23.69 -17.02 19.05
C GLY A 532 24.29 -15.75 19.63
N THR A 533 23.69 -15.18 20.68
CA THR A 533 24.27 -14.05 21.44
C THR A 533 24.43 -14.37 22.92
N ALA A 534 25.37 -13.71 23.58
CA ALA A 534 25.58 -13.79 25.02
C ALA A 534 25.92 -12.40 25.59
N LEU A 535 25.72 -12.21 26.90
CA LEU A 535 26.20 -11.03 27.61
C LEU A 535 27.57 -11.33 28.24
N ARG A 536 28.55 -10.46 28.01
CA ARG A 536 29.86 -10.48 28.69
C ARG A 536 30.04 -9.12 29.37
N GLY A 537 29.74 -9.07 30.67
CA GLY A 537 29.64 -7.80 31.38
C GLY A 537 28.46 -6.99 30.84
N ALA A 538 28.70 -5.76 30.39
CA ALA A 538 27.68 -4.91 29.76
C ALA A 538 27.58 -5.11 28.23
N ASP A 539 28.53 -5.81 27.60
CA ASP A 539 28.56 -5.95 26.15
C ASP A 539 27.78 -7.19 25.68
N LEU A 540 26.98 -6.99 24.62
CA LEU A 540 26.37 -8.07 23.84
C LEU A 540 27.40 -8.60 22.84
N VAL A 541 27.61 -9.92 22.82
CA VAL A 541 28.62 -10.56 21.95
C VAL A 541 28.07 -11.75 21.16
N THR A 542 28.72 -12.08 20.04
CA THR A 542 28.42 -13.29 19.25
C THR A 542 28.76 -14.56 20.05
N SER A 543 27.92 -15.59 19.96
CA SER A 543 28.05 -16.86 20.68
C SER A 543 27.59 -18.09 19.88
N GLY A 544 27.16 -17.91 18.64
CA GLY A 544 26.71 -18.98 17.74
C GLY A 544 26.88 -18.62 16.26
N GLY A 545 26.64 -19.60 15.38
CA GLY A 545 26.79 -19.44 13.93
C GLY A 545 25.79 -18.42 13.38
N ARG A 546 24.49 -18.69 13.56
CA ARG A 546 23.43 -17.68 13.41
C ARG A 546 23.38 -16.82 14.66
N VAL A 547 23.54 -15.51 14.51
CA VAL A 547 23.70 -14.59 15.64
C VAL A 547 22.37 -13.88 15.94
N LEU A 548 21.76 -13.29 14.91
CA LEU A 548 20.56 -12.46 15.02
C LEU A 548 19.65 -12.73 13.83
N THR A 549 18.36 -12.45 13.97
CA THR A 549 17.45 -12.24 12.86
C THR A 549 16.85 -10.85 12.97
N VAL A 550 16.74 -10.16 11.84
CA VAL A 550 16.11 -8.84 11.76
C VAL A 550 14.82 -9.00 10.97
N THR A 551 13.71 -9.00 11.68
CA THR A 551 12.38 -9.15 11.11
C THR A 551 11.72 -7.79 10.92
N ALA A 552 11.01 -7.60 9.81
CA ALA A 552 10.06 -6.52 9.67
C ALA A 552 8.69 -7.01 9.20
N THR A 553 7.63 -6.29 9.60
CA THR A 553 6.26 -6.52 9.10
C THR A 553 5.75 -5.30 8.34
N ALA A 554 5.08 -5.49 7.22
CA ALA A 554 4.51 -4.41 6.42
C ALA A 554 3.26 -4.87 5.64
N PRO A 555 2.48 -3.95 5.05
CA PRO A 555 1.32 -4.31 4.22
C PRO A 555 1.67 -5.16 2.99
N THR A 556 2.91 -5.05 2.47
CA THR A 556 3.38 -5.82 1.31
C THR A 556 4.69 -6.53 1.60
N LEU A 557 4.97 -7.64 0.89
CA LEU A 557 6.22 -8.38 1.01
C LEU A 557 7.44 -7.52 0.64
N LYS A 558 7.31 -6.70 -0.42
CA LYS A 558 8.34 -5.75 -0.86
C LYS A 558 8.75 -4.80 0.27
N ASP A 559 7.77 -4.22 0.96
CA ASP A 559 8.02 -3.25 2.03
C ASP A 559 8.61 -3.94 3.27
N ALA A 560 8.15 -5.15 3.60
CA ALA A 560 8.68 -5.93 4.72
C ALA A 560 10.17 -6.27 4.50
N ILE A 561 10.54 -6.73 3.30
CA ILE A 561 11.94 -7.01 2.94
C ILE A 561 12.79 -5.73 3.03
N ALA A 562 12.31 -4.63 2.45
CA ALA A 562 13.03 -3.35 2.47
C ALA A 562 13.27 -2.84 3.91
N GLN A 563 12.27 -2.96 4.78
CA GLN A 563 12.40 -2.57 6.20
C GLN A 563 13.33 -3.49 6.98
N ALA A 564 13.29 -4.81 6.74
CA ALA A 564 14.21 -5.75 7.37
C ALA A 564 15.68 -5.40 7.04
N TYR A 565 15.99 -5.13 5.77
CA TYR A 565 17.33 -4.67 5.36
C TYR A 565 17.71 -3.30 5.94
N ASN A 566 16.75 -2.40 6.13
CA ASN A 566 17.03 -1.13 6.82
C ASN A 566 17.39 -1.35 8.29
N GLY A 567 16.81 -2.35 8.96
CA GLY A 567 17.22 -2.79 10.29
C GLY A 567 18.61 -3.43 10.30
N VAL A 568 18.91 -4.32 9.35
CA VAL A 568 20.24 -4.94 9.20
C VAL A 568 21.35 -3.88 9.10
N LYS A 569 21.12 -2.81 8.32
CA LYS A 569 22.07 -1.70 8.17
C LYS A 569 22.40 -0.95 9.47
N LYS A 570 21.59 -1.08 10.52
CA LYS A 570 21.86 -0.46 11.84
C LYS A 570 22.76 -1.29 12.72
N ILE A 571 22.91 -2.59 12.42
CA ILE A 571 23.59 -3.54 13.28
C ILE A 571 24.99 -3.81 12.74
N HIS A 572 25.96 -3.79 13.64
CA HIS A 572 27.37 -4.01 13.29
C HIS A 572 28.04 -4.96 14.28
N PHE A 573 28.76 -5.95 13.74
CA PHE A 573 29.78 -6.72 14.43
C PHE A 573 30.83 -7.19 13.41
N ASP A 574 32.05 -7.39 13.89
CA ASP A 574 33.17 -7.85 13.06
C ASP A 574 32.89 -9.25 12.50
N GLY A 575 33.05 -9.41 11.18
CA GLY A 575 32.73 -10.66 10.46
C GLY A 575 31.23 -10.93 10.28
N ALA A 576 30.36 -9.92 10.28
CA ALA A 576 28.93 -10.13 9.99
C ALA A 576 28.68 -10.54 8.54
N GLN A 577 28.02 -11.68 8.35
CA GLN A 577 27.57 -12.18 7.04
C GLN A 577 26.05 -12.33 7.00
N TYR A 578 25.43 -11.88 5.91
CA TYR A 578 24.00 -12.00 5.65
C TYR A 578 23.75 -11.98 4.14
N ARG A 579 22.64 -12.59 3.70
CA ARG A 579 22.22 -12.55 2.29
C ARG A 579 21.58 -11.22 1.94
N SER A 580 21.75 -10.78 0.70
CA SER A 580 21.16 -9.55 0.15
C SER A 580 19.93 -9.79 -0.75
N ASP A 581 19.55 -11.05 -0.95
CA ASP A 581 18.48 -11.48 -1.85
C ASP A 581 17.32 -12.23 -1.16
N ILE A 582 17.23 -12.15 0.17
CA ILE A 582 16.10 -12.75 0.92
C ILE A 582 14.77 -12.23 0.38
N GLY A 583 13.92 -13.17 -0.06
CA GLY A 583 12.58 -12.90 -0.57
C GLY A 583 12.50 -12.70 -2.09
N HIS A 584 13.63 -12.78 -2.81
CA HIS A 584 13.65 -12.57 -4.26
C HIS A 584 12.68 -13.50 -5.01
N ARG A 585 12.58 -14.79 -4.63
CA ARG A 585 11.63 -15.75 -5.23
C ARG A 585 10.18 -15.34 -5.05
N GLY A 586 9.81 -14.90 -3.85
CA GLY A 586 8.48 -14.40 -3.55
C GLY A 586 8.15 -13.13 -4.34
N LEU A 587 9.11 -12.22 -4.45
CA LEU A 587 8.96 -10.98 -5.22
C LEU A 587 8.84 -11.22 -6.72
N LEU A 588 9.56 -12.20 -7.28
CA LEU A 588 9.50 -12.53 -8.72
C LEU A 588 8.07 -12.79 -9.19
N ARG A 589 7.25 -13.46 -8.37
CA ARG A 589 5.82 -13.73 -8.67
C ARG A 589 4.97 -12.46 -8.73
N SER A 590 5.41 -11.39 -8.06
CA SER A 590 4.75 -10.07 -8.08
C SER A 590 5.39 -9.09 -9.07
N CYS A 591 6.50 -9.47 -9.71
CA CYS A 591 7.18 -8.60 -10.66
C CYS A 591 6.38 -8.48 -11.96
N PRO A 592 6.32 -7.28 -12.56
CA PRO A 592 5.77 -7.12 -13.90
C PRO A 592 6.62 -7.88 -14.93
N LYS A 593 6.00 -8.21 -16.06
CA LYS A 593 6.68 -8.87 -17.18
C LYS A 593 7.82 -7.98 -17.69
N ILE A 594 9.04 -8.52 -17.77
CA ILE A 594 10.21 -7.80 -18.30
C ILE A 594 10.41 -8.06 -19.80
N LYS A 595 10.64 -7.01 -20.59
CA LYS A 595 10.89 -7.08 -22.03
C LYS A 595 12.39 -7.16 -22.32
N LEU A 596 12.84 -8.25 -22.92
CA LEU A 596 14.23 -8.55 -23.21
C LEU A 596 14.56 -8.23 -24.68
N GLY A 597 15.69 -7.57 -24.90
CA GLY A 597 16.34 -7.48 -26.20
C GLY A 597 17.63 -8.30 -26.19
N VAL A 598 17.92 -9.05 -27.25
CA VAL A 598 19.11 -9.90 -27.32
C VAL A 598 20.02 -9.43 -28.44
N LEU A 599 21.29 -9.21 -28.13
CA LEU A 599 22.35 -8.95 -29.10
C LEU A 599 23.23 -10.20 -29.23
N GLY A 600 23.45 -10.71 -30.43
CA GLY A 600 24.30 -11.90 -30.61
C GLY A 600 24.86 -12.07 -32.02
N SER A 601 26.07 -12.64 -32.12
CA SER A 601 26.80 -12.83 -33.39
C SER A 601 27.10 -14.31 -33.71
N THR A 602 26.67 -15.23 -32.84
CA THR A 602 27.00 -16.68 -32.90
C THR A 602 25.73 -17.54 -33.01
N ARG A 603 25.81 -18.83 -32.63
CA ARG A 603 24.65 -19.75 -32.55
C ARG A 603 23.68 -19.40 -31.41
N GLY A 604 24.14 -18.64 -30.41
CA GLY A 604 23.32 -18.21 -29.28
C GLY A 604 22.80 -19.36 -28.41
N SER A 605 23.67 -20.31 -28.02
CA SER A 605 23.28 -21.45 -27.17
C SER A 605 22.63 -21.03 -25.86
N SER A 606 23.09 -19.93 -25.27
CA SER A 606 22.59 -19.40 -23.98
C SER A 606 21.21 -18.74 -24.08
N LEU A 607 20.67 -18.55 -25.29
CA LEU A 607 19.29 -18.07 -25.48
C LEU A 607 18.25 -19.17 -25.18
N GLN A 608 18.55 -20.44 -25.47
CA GLN A 608 17.57 -21.52 -25.31
C GLN A 608 17.09 -21.67 -23.85
N PRO A 609 17.97 -21.72 -22.82
CA PRO A 609 17.52 -21.84 -21.44
C PRO A 609 16.60 -20.70 -20.98
N ILE A 610 16.79 -19.49 -21.53
CA ILE A 610 15.93 -18.33 -21.24
C ILE A 610 14.54 -18.54 -21.83
N LEU A 611 14.46 -19.02 -23.09
CA LEU A 611 13.19 -19.31 -23.75
C LEU A 611 12.44 -20.44 -23.06
N ASP A 612 13.15 -21.50 -22.66
CA ASP A 612 12.58 -22.63 -21.94
C ASP A 612 12.00 -22.18 -20.59
N ALA A 613 12.72 -21.33 -19.84
CA ALA A 613 12.23 -20.78 -18.57
C ALA A 613 11.01 -19.86 -18.74
N ILE A 614 10.93 -19.08 -19.83
CA ILE A 614 9.74 -18.27 -20.14
C ILE A 614 8.55 -19.18 -20.46
N ALA A 615 8.75 -20.21 -21.28
CA ALA A 615 7.70 -21.15 -21.66
C ALA A 615 7.18 -21.96 -20.46
N ALA A 616 8.07 -22.32 -19.52
CA ALA A 616 7.73 -22.99 -18.27
C ALA A 616 7.06 -22.07 -17.23
N GLY A 617 7.00 -20.75 -17.47
CA GLY A 617 6.48 -19.77 -16.51
C GLY A 617 7.41 -19.48 -15.32
N GLU A 618 8.65 -19.97 -15.36
CA GLU A 618 9.67 -19.74 -14.33
C GLU A 618 10.31 -18.34 -14.42
N LEU A 619 10.22 -17.72 -15.60
CA LEU A 619 10.69 -16.37 -15.86
C LEU A 619 9.55 -15.54 -16.45
N HIS A 620 9.10 -14.54 -15.71
CA HIS A 620 8.05 -13.64 -16.17
C HIS A 620 8.65 -12.58 -17.14
N ALA A 621 9.01 -13.00 -18.34
CA ALA A 621 9.64 -12.16 -19.36
C ALA A 621 9.10 -12.43 -20.77
N SER A 622 9.42 -11.55 -21.73
CA SER A 622 9.36 -11.84 -23.16
C SER A 622 10.64 -11.40 -23.85
N VAL A 623 11.04 -12.12 -24.90
CA VAL A 623 12.07 -11.65 -25.81
C VAL A 623 11.37 -10.93 -26.96
N GLU A 624 11.55 -9.61 -27.04
CA GLU A 624 10.86 -8.77 -28.03
C GLU A 624 11.60 -8.71 -29.37
N ILE A 625 12.93 -8.77 -29.33
CA ILE A 625 13.77 -8.70 -30.52
C ILE A 625 15.14 -9.34 -30.29
N VAL A 626 15.65 -10.01 -31.32
CA VAL A 626 17.04 -10.46 -31.43
C VAL A 626 17.72 -9.68 -32.56
N VAL A 627 18.81 -8.99 -32.24
CA VAL A 627 19.60 -8.18 -33.18
C VAL A 627 21.00 -8.77 -33.34
N SER A 628 21.45 -8.92 -34.58
CA SER A 628 22.79 -9.40 -34.92
C SER A 628 23.49 -8.45 -35.87
N ASP A 629 24.81 -8.36 -35.76
CA ASP A 629 25.69 -7.69 -36.74
C ASP A 629 25.92 -8.54 -38.00
N LYS A 630 25.52 -9.83 -37.97
CA LYS A 630 25.66 -10.80 -39.06
C LYS A 630 24.30 -11.33 -39.49
N ALA A 631 23.94 -11.13 -40.76
CA ALA A 631 22.66 -11.59 -41.32
C ALA A 631 22.48 -13.13 -41.30
N ALA A 632 23.58 -13.88 -41.34
CA ALA A 632 23.61 -15.34 -41.30
C ALA A 632 23.97 -15.91 -39.90
N ALA A 633 23.79 -15.15 -38.83
CA ALA A 633 24.03 -15.65 -37.47
C ALA A 633 22.95 -16.66 -37.05
N GLY A 634 23.37 -17.82 -36.53
CA GLY A 634 22.44 -18.89 -36.11
C GLY A 634 21.49 -18.48 -34.98
N ILE A 635 21.82 -17.46 -34.18
CA ILE A 635 20.90 -16.90 -33.17
C ILE A 635 19.65 -16.26 -33.80
N LEU A 636 19.76 -15.67 -35.01
CA LEU A 636 18.61 -15.12 -35.72
C LEU A 636 17.67 -16.22 -36.20
N ASP A 637 18.22 -17.35 -36.66
CA ASP A 637 17.42 -18.51 -37.05
C ASP A 637 16.68 -19.09 -35.85
N ARG A 638 17.38 -19.23 -34.71
CA ARG A 638 16.75 -19.64 -33.45
C ARG A 638 15.60 -18.72 -33.04
N ALA A 639 15.77 -17.41 -33.15
CA ALA A 639 14.73 -16.43 -32.85
C ALA A 639 13.49 -16.63 -33.73
N ARG A 640 13.69 -16.77 -35.06
CA ARG A 640 12.60 -16.99 -36.02
C ARG A 640 11.83 -18.29 -35.74
N THR A 641 12.52 -19.38 -35.38
CA THR A 641 11.88 -20.66 -35.03
C THR A 641 10.95 -20.54 -33.82
N HIS A 642 11.22 -19.61 -32.90
CA HIS A 642 10.40 -19.35 -31.71
C HIS A 642 9.42 -18.17 -31.90
N GLY A 643 9.25 -17.67 -33.14
CA GLY A 643 8.33 -16.57 -33.43
C GLY A 643 8.77 -15.20 -32.92
N ILE A 644 10.06 -15.02 -32.63
CA ILE A 644 10.64 -13.77 -32.11
C ILE A 644 11.15 -12.93 -33.28
N GLU A 645 10.96 -11.60 -33.20
CA GLU A 645 11.48 -10.69 -34.22
C GLU A 645 13.00 -10.74 -34.31
N ALA A 646 13.53 -10.86 -35.52
CA ALA A 646 14.95 -11.03 -35.79
C ALA A 646 15.43 -9.98 -36.80
N ALA A 647 16.37 -9.13 -36.38
CA ALA A 647 16.93 -8.06 -37.20
C ALA A 647 18.44 -8.21 -37.39
N ALA A 648 18.91 -7.89 -38.60
CA ALA A 648 20.34 -7.83 -38.90
C ALA A 648 20.73 -6.38 -39.20
N VAL A 649 21.69 -5.83 -38.45
CA VAL A 649 22.21 -4.47 -38.65
C VAL A 649 23.60 -4.56 -39.27
N SER A 650 23.72 -4.15 -40.54
CA SER A 650 25.00 -4.19 -41.27
C SER A 650 26.02 -3.21 -40.70
N THR A 651 27.23 -3.70 -40.44
CA THR A 651 28.38 -2.89 -40.02
C THR A 651 29.18 -2.31 -41.20
N LYS A 652 28.90 -2.76 -42.43
CA LYS A 652 29.70 -2.40 -43.61
C LYS A 652 29.58 -0.90 -43.92
N GLY A 653 30.70 -0.18 -43.82
CA GLY A 653 30.79 1.24 -44.18
C GLY A 653 30.25 2.21 -43.13
N LYS A 654 29.90 1.74 -41.92
CA LYS A 654 29.37 2.58 -40.83
C LYS A 654 30.37 2.69 -39.68
N LYS A 655 30.41 3.84 -39.01
CA LYS A 655 31.15 4.01 -37.75
C LYS A 655 30.41 3.28 -36.62
N ARG A 656 31.15 2.85 -35.58
CA ARG A 656 30.62 2.13 -34.41
C ARG A 656 29.35 2.78 -33.84
N ASP A 657 29.42 4.07 -33.52
CA ASP A 657 28.30 4.80 -32.90
C ASP A 657 27.06 4.88 -33.80
N ALA A 658 27.23 4.91 -35.13
CA ALA A 658 26.12 4.91 -36.07
C ALA A 658 25.39 3.55 -36.09
N VAL A 659 26.16 2.45 -36.01
CA VAL A 659 25.56 1.11 -35.91
C VAL A 659 24.84 0.94 -34.58
N ASP A 660 25.46 1.39 -33.48
CA ASP A 660 24.91 1.20 -32.14
C ASP A 660 23.68 2.11 -31.90
N ALA A 661 23.58 3.25 -32.60
CA ALA A 661 22.37 4.08 -32.67
C ALA A 661 21.21 3.39 -33.39
N GLU A 662 21.47 2.66 -34.48
CA GLU A 662 20.45 1.84 -35.17
C GLU A 662 19.97 0.69 -34.28
N VAL A 663 20.88 0.01 -33.60
CA VAL A 663 20.54 -1.03 -32.61
C VAL A 663 19.67 -0.42 -31.49
N THR A 664 20.05 0.73 -30.95
CA THR A 664 19.27 1.44 -29.92
C THR A 664 17.86 1.81 -30.39
N ALA A 665 17.72 2.28 -31.64
CA ALA A 665 16.41 2.61 -32.21
C ALA A 665 15.49 1.38 -32.29
N LEU A 666 16.03 0.22 -32.69
CA LEU A 666 15.29 -1.04 -32.72
C LEU A 666 14.85 -1.47 -31.32
N LEU A 667 15.76 -1.43 -30.34
CA LEU A 667 15.47 -1.80 -28.95
C LEU A 667 14.41 -0.86 -28.32
N ARG A 668 14.48 0.45 -28.59
CA ARG A 668 13.48 1.45 -28.13
C ARG A 668 12.12 1.24 -28.78
N ALA A 669 12.06 0.96 -30.08
CA ALA A 669 10.80 0.68 -30.78
C ALA A 669 10.04 -0.51 -30.17
N LYS A 670 10.78 -1.44 -29.54
CA LYS A 670 10.22 -2.59 -28.83
C LYS A 670 10.03 -2.39 -27.33
N GLN A 671 10.36 -1.21 -26.82
CA GLN A 671 10.30 -0.88 -25.39
C GLN A 671 11.07 -1.91 -24.55
N VAL A 672 12.29 -2.27 -24.97
CA VAL A 672 13.13 -3.22 -24.23
C VAL A 672 13.53 -2.64 -22.87
N ASP A 673 13.37 -3.45 -21.81
CA ASP A 673 13.75 -3.11 -20.44
C ASP A 673 15.20 -3.55 -20.10
N LEU A 674 15.65 -4.66 -20.68
CA LEU A 674 16.96 -5.28 -20.42
C LEU A 674 17.56 -5.89 -21.69
N VAL A 675 18.83 -5.60 -21.95
CA VAL A 675 19.58 -6.09 -23.10
C VAL A 675 20.53 -7.22 -22.67
N LEU A 676 20.53 -8.31 -23.42
CA LEU A 676 21.40 -9.47 -23.19
C LEU A 676 22.39 -9.63 -24.36
N CYS A 677 23.68 -9.56 -24.09
CA CYS A 677 24.74 -9.86 -25.04
C CYS A 677 25.08 -11.35 -24.98
N ILE A 678 24.54 -12.12 -25.92
CA ILE A 678 24.75 -13.57 -26.01
C ILE A 678 25.69 -13.87 -27.18
N GLY A 679 26.98 -13.97 -26.87
CA GLY A 679 28.02 -14.17 -27.88
C GLY A 679 28.04 -13.05 -28.92
N TYR A 680 27.91 -11.80 -28.47
CA TYR A 680 27.99 -10.62 -29.31
C TYR A 680 29.46 -10.23 -29.53
N MET A 681 29.96 -10.32 -30.76
CA MET A 681 31.39 -10.23 -31.08
C MET A 681 31.83 -8.80 -31.41
N ARG A 682 31.16 -7.79 -30.82
CA ARG A 682 31.45 -6.38 -31.04
C ARG A 682 31.53 -5.63 -29.71
N ILE A 683 32.50 -4.72 -29.64
CA ILE A 683 32.61 -3.74 -28.55
C ILE A 683 31.58 -2.64 -28.82
N LEU A 684 30.72 -2.37 -27.83
CA LEU A 684 29.68 -1.34 -27.87
C LEU A 684 30.30 0.06 -27.67
N SER A 685 29.69 1.10 -28.24
CA SER A 685 30.13 2.48 -28.07
C SER A 685 29.90 3.00 -26.65
N ALA A 686 30.66 4.02 -26.27
CA ALA A 686 30.43 4.82 -25.06
C ALA A 686 29.00 5.35 -24.99
N SER A 687 28.46 5.84 -26.11
CA SER A 687 27.09 6.32 -26.20
C SER A 687 26.05 5.23 -25.92
N PHE A 688 26.28 3.99 -26.38
CA PHE A 688 25.40 2.87 -26.10
C PHE A 688 25.48 2.45 -24.62
N CYS A 689 26.69 2.32 -24.07
CA CYS A 689 26.91 1.96 -22.68
C CYS A 689 26.29 3.00 -21.73
N HIS A 690 26.36 4.29 -22.07
CA HIS A 690 25.73 5.36 -21.28
C HIS A 690 24.20 5.33 -21.35
N GLU A 691 23.63 5.13 -22.54
CA GLU A 691 22.18 5.05 -22.74
C GLU A 691 21.56 3.84 -22.01
N TRP A 692 22.21 2.69 -22.10
CA TRP A 692 21.74 1.43 -21.53
C TRP A 692 22.43 1.07 -20.20
N GLU A 693 22.94 2.07 -19.49
CA GLU A 693 23.65 1.88 -18.22
C GLU A 693 22.83 1.02 -17.23
N HIS A 694 23.48 0.03 -16.62
CA HIS A 694 22.86 -0.98 -15.74
C HIS A 694 21.73 -1.83 -16.36
N ARG A 695 21.59 -1.81 -17.70
CA ARG A 695 20.57 -2.55 -18.45
C ARG A 695 21.14 -3.39 -19.59
N VAL A 696 22.45 -3.65 -19.59
CA VAL A 696 23.11 -4.53 -20.56
C VAL A 696 23.91 -5.58 -19.81
N LEU A 697 23.57 -6.85 -19.98
CA LEU A 697 24.25 -7.98 -19.37
C LEU A 697 25.05 -8.74 -20.43
N ASN A 698 26.31 -9.03 -20.13
CA ASN A 698 27.16 -9.93 -20.91
C ASN A 698 27.56 -11.13 -20.07
N VAL A 699 27.81 -12.27 -20.72
CA VAL A 699 28.42 -13.44 -20.08
C VAL A 699 29.86 -13.62 -20.56
N HIS A 700 30.76 -13.85 -19.62
CA HIS A 700 32.16 -14.17 -19.85
C HIS A 700 32.46 -15.61 -19.39
N PRO A 701 33.17 -16.44 -20.18
CA PRO A 701 33.43 -17.85 -19.88
C PRO A 701 34.58 -18.09 -18.87
N SER A 702 34.76 -17.18 -17.90
CA SER A 702 35.66 -17.35 -16.75
C SER A 702 35.12 -16.60 -15.51
N LEU A 703 35.81 -16.71 -14.38
CA LEU A 703 35.53 -15.97 -13.15
C LEU A 703 36.26 -14.62 -13.16
N LEU A 704 35.59 -13.54 -13.57
CA LEU A 704 36.15 -12.19 -13.56
C LEU A 704 36.51 -11.76 -12.11
N PRO A 705 37.57 -10.93 -11.94
CA PRO A 705 38.37 -10.27 -12.98
C PRO A 705 39.43 -11.17 -13.64
N ASP A 706 39.59 -12.43 -13.20
CA ASP A 706 40.59 -13.33 -13.77
C ASP A 706 40.23 -13.70 -15.22
N PHE A 707 41.25 -13.63 -16.10
CA PHE A 707 41.16 -13.97 -17.52
C PHE A 707 40.17 -13.10 -18.33
N ALA A 708 39.97 -11.83 -17.93
CA ALA A 708 39.24 -10.83 -18.71
C ALA A 708 39.79 -10.70 -20.14
N GLY A 709 38.91 -10.53 -21.13
CA GLY A 709 39.26 -10.41 -22.55
C GLY A 709 39.63 -11.72 -23.25
N GLY A 710 39.70 -12.85 -22.53
CA GLY A 710 39.90 -14.18 -23.11
C GLY A 710 38.61 -14.74 -23.73
N MET A 711 38.71 -15.46 -24.85
CA MET A 711 37.54 -16.05 -25.51
C MET A 711 37.75 -17.53 -25.84
N ASP A 712 36.63 -18.27 -25.86
CA ASP A 712 36.56 -19.65 -26.34
C ASP A 712 37.61 -20.57 -25.67
N LEU A 713 38.19 -21.54 -26.39
CA LEU A 713 39.17 -22.48 -25.83
C LEU A 713 40.40 -21.81 -25.21
N ALA A 714 40.78 -20.62 -25.65
CA ALA A 714 41.96 -19.93 -25.13
C ALA A 714 41.80 -19.52 -23.66
N VAL A 715 40.59 -19.13 -23.24
CA VAL A 715 40.33 -18.76 -21.83
C VAL A 715 40.41 -19.98 -20.91
N HIS A 716 39.91 -21.13 -21.37
CA HIS A 716 39.93 -22.37 -20.62
C HIS A 716 41.36 -22.93 -20.53
N GLN A 717 42.15 -22.81 -21.61
CA GLN A 717 43.57 -23.15 -21.56
C GLN A 717 44.34 -22.28 -20.56
N ALA A 718 44.08 -20.97 -20.52
CA ALA A 718 44.71 -20.06 -19.57
C ALA A 718 44.38 -20.41 -18.10
N VAL A 719 43.16 -20.86 -17.82
CA VAL A 719 42.75 -21.34 -16.48
C VAL A 719 43.55 -22.57 -16.07
N LEU A 720 43.73 -23.53 -16.99
CA LEU A 720 44.51 -24.76 -16.76
C LEU A 720 45.99 -24.45 -16.57
N ASP A 721 46.55 -23.57 -17.40
CA ASP A 721 47.97 -23.15 -17.32
C ASP A 721 48.25 -22.43 -15.99
N ALA A 722 47.28 -21.67 -15.49
CA ALA A 722 47.34 -21.01 -14.19
C ALA A 722 47.09 -21.95 -12.98
N LYS A 723 46.80 -23.24 -13.22
CA LYS A 723 46.56 -24.27 -12.20
C LYS A 723 45.50 -23.87 -11.17
N LYS A 724 44.44 -23.20 -11.62
CA LYS A 724 43.30 -22.86 -10.77
C LYS A 724 42.56 -24.14 -10.38
N SER A 725 42.08 -24.24 -9.14
CA SER A 725 41.25 -25.35 -8.66
C SER A 725 39.77 -25.20 -9.02
N ALA A 726 39.37 -24.02 -9.47
CA ALA A 726 38.00 -23.70 -9.88
C ALA A 726 38.00 -22.75 -11.09
N SER A 727 36.97 -22.89 -11.92
CA SER A 727 36.65 -22.04 -13.07
C SER A 727 35.16 -21.74 -13.04
N GLY A 728 34.61 -21.17 -14.11
CA GLY A 728 33.18 -20.92 -14.21
C GLY A 728 32.82 -19.90 -15.27
N CYS A 729 31.70 -19.22 -15.06
CA CYS A 729 31.28 -18.10 -15.90
C CYS A 729 30.85 -16.90 -15.05
N THR A 730 30.93 -15.72 -15.65
CA THR A 730 30.53 -14.45 -15.03
C THR A 730 29.52 -13.74 -15.91
N VAL A 731 28.33 -13.46 -15.39
CA VAL A 731 27.44 -12.47 -15.97
C VAL A 731 27.71 -11.12 -15.31
N HIS A 732 28.01 -10.10 -16.10
CA HIS A 732 28.34 -8.76 -15.62
C HIS A 732 27.61 -7.69 -16.43
N TYR A 733 27.46 -6.50 -15.86
CA TYR A 733 26.98 -5.35 -16.60
C TYR A 733 28.06 -4.86 -17.57
N ILE A 734 27.68 -4.44 -18.76
CA ILE A 734 28.63 -3.89 -19.72
C ILE A 734 29.00 -2.45 -19.35
N THR A 735 30.28 -2.15 -19.43
CA THR A 735 30.87 -0.81 -19.35
C THR A 735 31.61 -0.48 -20.66
N GLU A 736 32.19 0.72 -20.76
CA GLU A 736 33.06 1.06 -21.90
C GLU A 736 34.30 0.17 -21.97
N ASP A 737 34.81 -0.22 -20.80
CA ASP A 737 35.91 -1.15 -20.65
C ASP A 737 35.43 -2.61 -20.78
N VAL A 738 36.16 -3.40 -21.58
CA VAL A 738 35.86 -4.81 -21.87
C VAL A 738 36.01 -5.64 -20.60
N ASP A 739 34.97 -6.42 -20.27
CA ASP A 739 34.90 -7.34 -19.12
C ASP A 739 35.25 -6.71 -17.75
N ALA A 740 35.07 -5.40 -17.60
CA ALA A 740 35.43 -4.65 -16.38
C ALA A 740 34.21 -4.16 -15.58
N GLY A 741 33.00 -4.42 -16.05
CA GLY A 741 31.79 -3.91 -15.41
C GLY A 741 31.38 -4.70 -14.16
N PRO A 742 30.45 -4.14 -13.34
CA PRO A 742 30.01 -4.78 -12.11
C PRO A 742 29.47 -6.20 -12.32
N ILE A 743 29.87 -7.13 -11.46
CA ILE A 743 29.44 -8.54 -11.53
C ILE A 743 27.97 -8.66 -11.09
N ALA A 744 27.15 -9.23 -11.96
CA ALA A 744 25.75 -9.54 -11.67
C ALA A 744 25.59 -10.94 -11.07
N VAL A 745 26.23 -11.95 -11.67
CA VAL A 745 26.19 -13.35 -11.19
C VAL A 745 27.50 -14.04 -11.57
N GLN A 746 28.02 -14.89 -10.68
CA GLN A 746 29.11 -15.82 -10.99
C GLN A 746 28.71 -17.23 -10.59
N LEU A 747 28.92 -18.18 -11.48
CA LEU A 747 28.73 -19.61 -11.20
C LEU A 747 30.07 -20.31 -11.40
N GLN A 748 30.42 -21.20 -10.47
CA GLN A 748 31.71 -21.90 -10.45
C GLN A 748 31.56 -23.39 -10.75
N CYS A 749 32.61 -23.99 -11.29
CA CYS A 749 32.79 -25.43 -11.38
C CYS A 749 34.23 -25.82 -11.01
N PRO A 750 34.44 -27.05 -10.50
CA PRO A 750 35.78 -27.53 -10.18
C PRO A 750 36.62 -27.67 -11.45
N VAL A 751 37.94 -27.53 -11.31
CA VAL A 751 38.94 -27.88 -12.32
C VAL A 751 39.70 -29.10 -11.83
N TYR A 752 39.68 -30.17 -12.61
CA TYR A 752 40.36 -31.42 -12.29
C TYR A 752 41.74 -31.48 -12.95
N GLY A 753 42.67 -32.18 -12.31
CA GLY A 753 44.05 -32.28 -12.82
C GLY A 753 44.21 -32.98 -14.18
N HIS A 754 43.14 -33.59 -14.70
CA HIS A 754 43.11 -34.26 -16.01
C HIS A 754 42.25 -33.51 -17.05
N ASP A 755 41.76 -32.30 -16.74
CA ASP A 755 40.94 -31.52 -17.67
C ASP A 755 41.74 -31.02 -18.88
N THR A 756 41.11 -31.03 -20.05
CA THR A 756 41.55 -30.29 -21.25
C THR A 756 40.72 -29.01 -21.40
N ALA A 757 41.14 -28.08 -22.28
CA ALA A 757 40.37 -26.88 -22.55
C ALA A 757 38.93 -27.21 -23.03
N GLU A 758 38.76 -28.30 -23.77
CA GLU A 758 37.47 -28.80 -24.25
C GLU A 758 36.62 -29.39 -23.12
N SER A 759 37.20 -30.22 -22.23
CA SER A 759 36.44 -30.80 -21.12
C SER A 759 36.01 -29.73 -20.12
N LEU A 760 36.87 -28.74 -19.87
CA LEU A 760 36.54 -27.59 -19.04
C LEU A 760 35.48 -26.70 -19.68
N LYS A 761 35.59 -26.42 -20.99
CA LYS A 761 34.56 -25.68 -21.75
C LYS A 761 33.21 -26.37 -21.68
N ALA A 762 33.16 -27.69 -21.87
CA ALA A 762 31.93 -28.46 -21.81
C ALA A 762 31.27 -28.40 -20.42
N ARG A 763 32.06 -28.22 -19.35
CA ARG A 763 31.56 -28.02 -17.98
C ARG A 763 31.11 -26.58 -17.72
N VAL A 764 31.78 -25.58 -18.28
CA VAL A 764 31.45 -24.15 -18.10
C VAL A 764 30.22 -23.75 -18.92
N GLN A 765 30.09 -24.24 -20.15
CA GLN A 765 29.09 -23.76 -21.11
C GLN A 765 27.62 -23.89 -20.64
N PRO A 766 27.19 -24.96 -19.94
CA PRO A 766 25.86 -25.03 -19.35
C PRO A 766 25.61 -23.99 -18.25
N LEU A 767 26.67 -23.56 -17.54
CA LEU A 767 26.57 -22.56 -16.48
C LEU A 767 26.20 -21.18 -17.03
N GLU A 768 26.60 -20.84 -18.26
CA GLU A 768 26.32 -19.52 -18.85
C GLU A 768 24.82 -19.24 -18.96
N GLY A 769 24.05 -20.23 -19.42
CA GLY A 769 22.60 -20.11 -19.54
C GLY A 769 21.92 -19.98 -18.17
N ALA A 770 22.37 -20.76 -17.19
CA ALA A 770 21.88 -20.67 -15.81
C ALA A 770 22.24 -19.31 -15.18
N ALA A 771 23.46 -18.82 -15.37
CA ALA A 771 23.91 -17.53 -14.85
C ALA A 771 23.10 -16.38 -15.44
N PHE A 772 22.78 -16.42 -16.75
CA PHE A 772 21.87 -15.44 -17.35
C PHE A 772 20.48 -15.48 -16.73
N LEU A 773 19.91 -16.67 -16.54
CA LEU A 773 18.60 -16.80 -15.93
C LEU A 773 18.56 -16.18 -14.53
N TYR A 774 19.57 -16.43 -13.70
CA TYR A 774 19.72 -15.81 -12.39
C TYR A 774 19.88 -14.29 -12.50
N ALA A 775 20.71 -13.80 -13.42
CA ALA A 775 20.95 -12.38 -13.59
C ALA A 775 19.69 -11.63 -14.04
N ILE A 776 18.88 -12.22 -14.94
CA ILE A 776 17.60 -11.64 -15.38
C ILE A 776 16.61 -11.59 -14.21
N LYS A 777 16.45 -12.70 -13.47
CA LYS A 777 15.58 -12.75 -12.28
C LYS A 777 15.99 -11.70 -11.24
N ARG A 778 17.29 -11.59 -10.96
CA ARG A 778 17.84 -10.55 -10.07
C ARG A 778 17.49 -9.15 -10.57
N GLN A 779 17.77 -8.86 -11.84
CA GLN A 779 17.47 -7.56 -12.45
C GLN A 779 15.99 -7.21 -12.33
N GLN A 780 15.11 -8.15 -12.62
CA GLN A 780 13.67 -7.98 -12.55
C GLN A 780 13.21 -7.61 -11.12
N VAL A 781 13.73 -8.30 -10.10
CA VAL A 781 13.45 -7.97 -8.69
C VAL A 781 14.02 -6.60 -8.32
N LEU A 782 15.24 -6.28 -8.73
CA LEU A 782 15.87 -4.99 -8.42
C LEU A 782 15.13 -3.80 -9.05
N LEU A 783 14.64 -3.96 -10.29
CA LEU A 783 13.76 -2.99 -10.95
C LEU A 783 12.44 -2.85 -10.19
N TYR A 784 11.81 -3.97 -9.82
CA TYR A 784 10.56 -3.97 -9.04
C TYR A 784 10.72 -3.33 -7.66
N MET A 785 11.84 -3.56 -6.99
CA MET A 785 12.17 -2.94 -5.71
C MET A 785 12.52 -1.45 -5.83
N GLY A 786 12.74 -0.94 -7.04
CA GLY A 786 13.17 0.44 -7.29
C GLY A 786 14.62 0.73 -6.88
N VAL A 787 15.42 -0.33 -6.70
CA VAL A 787 16.86 -0.25 -6.38
C VAL A 787 17.65 0.11 -7.62
N LEU A 788 17.34 -0.55 -8.73
CA LEU A 788 17.78 -0.13 -10.05
C LEU A 788 16.66 0.72 -10.62
N LYS A 789 16.83 2.03 -10.62
CA LYS A 789 15.95 2.90 -11.41
C LYS A 789 16.44 2.79 -12.86
N PRO A 790 15.58 2.45 -13.83
CA PRO A 790 15.90 2.75 -15.22
C PRO A 790 16.32 4.22 -15.26
N LYS A 791 17.40 4.55 -15.99
CA LYS A 791 17.49 5.89 -16.58
C LYS A 791 16.34 5.98 -17.59
N THR A 792 15.13 6.21 -17.11
CA THR A 792 14.24 7.09 -17.84
C THR A 792 14.97 8.41 -17.84
N THR A 793 15.26 8.94 -19.03
CA THR A 793 15.39 10.38 -19.17
C THR A 793 14.11 10.92 -18.54
N ILE A 794 14.20 11.42 -17.31
CA ILE A 794 13.10 12.14 -16.67
C ILE A 794 13.04 13.42 -17.47
N SER A 795 12.16 13.42 -18.47
CA SER A 795 11.74 14.64 -19.11
C SER A 795 10.95 15.44 -18.08
N TYR A 796 10.82 16.74 -18.31
CA TYR A 796 9.93 17.55 -17.49
C TYR A 796 8.48 16.99 -17.50
N ALA A 797 8.09 16.29 -18.59
CA ALA A 797 6.81 15.59 -18.70
C ALA A 797 6.67 14.39 -17.75
N ASP A 798 7.76 13.72 -17.39
CA ASP A 798 7.74 12.64 -16.40
C ASP A 798 7.61 13.16 -14.96
N ALA A 799 7.96 14.43 -14.73
CA ALA A 799 7.58 15.16 -13.52
C ALA A 799 6.11 15.62 -13.55
N GLY A 800 5.34 15.19 -14.56
CA GLY A 800 3.96 15.58 -14.81
C GLY A 800 3.84 16.99 -15.39
N VAL A 801 4.88 17.51 -16.06
CA VAL A 801 4.85 18.85 -16.68
C VAL A 801 5.04 18.83 -18.21
N SER A 802 4.02 19.21 -18.96
CA SER A 802 4.05 19.17 -20.43
C SER A 802 4.44 20.51 -21.05
N ILE A 803 5.68 20.59 -21.57
CA ILE A 803 6.15 21.75 -22.36
C ILE A 803 5.31 21.94 -23.62
N ASP A 804 4.91 20.84 -24.27
CA ASP A 804 4.08 20.88 -25.48
C ASP A 804 2.68 21.44 -25.19
N ALA A 805 2.07 21.06 -24.06
CA ALA A 805 0.79 21.62 -23.63
C ALA A 805 0.92 23.11 -23.28
N GLY A 806 2.02 23.52 -22.65
CA GLY A 806 2.33 24.92 -22.39
C GLY A 806 2.44 25.74 -23.68
N ASN A 807 3.20 25.26 -24.66
CA ASN A 807 3.33 25.91 -25.97
C ASN A 807 1.98 25.99 -26.71
N ALA A 808 1.19 24.91 -26.68
CA ALA A 808 -0.13 24.89 -27.29
C ALA A 808 -1.11 25.89 -26.64
N LEU A 809 -1.04 26.03 -25.31
CA LEU A 809 -1.80 27.05 -24.58
C LEU A 809 -1.40 28.46 -25.04
N VAL A 810 -0.10 28.77 -25.06
CA VAL A 810 0.41 30.08 -25.47
C VAL A 810 -0.09 30.47 -26.86
N GLU A 811 0.00 29.57 -27.85
CA GLU A 811 -0.52 29.86 -29.20
C GLU A 811 -2.02 30.12 -29.22
N ARG A 812 -2.79 29.42 -28.38
CA ARG A 812 -4.24 29.58 -28.30
C ARG A 812 -4.67 30.91 -27.68
N ILE A 813 -3.97 31.37 -26.64
CA ILE A 813 -4.38 32.58 -25.88
C ILE A 813 -3.86 33.89 -26.48
N LYS A 814 -2.90 33.84 -27.43
CA LYS A 814 -2.36 35.03 -28.12
C LYS A 814 -3.42 35.98 -28.66
N PRO A 815 -4.48 35.53 -29.37
CA PRO A 815 -5.52 36.43 -29.86
C PRO A 815 -6.30 37.13 -28.74
N ALA A 816 -6.56 36.43 -27.63
CA ALA A 816 -7.26 36.98 -26.47
C ALA A 816 -6.41 38.09 -25.81
N CYS A 817 -5.11 37.85 -25.60
CA CYS A 817 -4.21 38.85 -25.02
C CYS A 817 -4.06 40.09 -25.92
N LYS A 818 -3.91 39.89 -27.24
CA LYS A 818 -3.87 41.00 -28.21
C LYS A 818 -5.15 41.84 -28.23
N SER A 819 -6.29 41.28 -27.85
CA SER A 819 -7.56 42.03 -27.74
C SER A 819 -7.57 43.05 -26.60
N THR A 820 -6.57 43.02 -25.70
CA THR A 820 -6.46 43.90 -24.53
C THR A 820 -5.50 45.09 -24.74
N ILE A 821 -4.88 45.20 -25.93
CA ILE A 821 -3.94 46.27 -26.26
C ILE A 821 -4.55 47.65 -25.98
N ARG A 822 -3.77 48.50 -25.31
CA ARG A 822 -4.09 49.90 -25.05
C ARG A 822 -2.86 50.78 -25.23
N THR A 823 -3.04 52.09 -25.27
CA THR A 823 -1.93 53.04 -25.30
C THR A 823 -0.96 52.78 -24.14
N GLY A 824 0.32 52.64 -24.49
CA GLY A 824 1.40 52.31 -23.55
C GLY A 824 1.64 50.81 -23.35
N CYS A 825 0.93 49.92 -24.05
CA CYS A 825 0.98 48.47 -23.84
C CYS A 825 0.85 47.70 -25.16
N ASP A 826 1.87 46.91 -25.51
CA ASP A 826 1.88 46.14 -26.76
C ASP A 826 1.30 44.71 -26.65
N ALA A 827 1.03 44.21 -25.43
CA ALA A 827 0.42 42.89 -25.11
C ALA A 827 0.99 41.69 -25.91
N ASP A 828 2.30 41.68 -26.17
CA ASP A 828 2.99 40.55 -26.81
C ASP A 828 3.41 39.49 -25.78
N LEU A 829 2.98 38.24 -26.00
CA LEU A 829 3.35 37.09 -25.16
C LEU A 829 4.66 36.44 -25.65
N GLY A 830 5.52 36.04 -24.70
CA GLY A 830 6.74 35.26 -24.97
C GLY A 830 8.07 35.96 -24.63
N GLY A 831 8.03 37.17 -24.05
CA GLY A 831 9.20 37.83 -23.45
C GLY A 831 9.35 37.50 -21.95
N PHE A 832 10.53 37.77 -21.38
CA PHE A 832 10.78 37.61 -19.94
C PHE A 832 10.00 38.58 -19.03
N GLY A 833 9.22 39.50 -19.60
CA GLY A 833 8.37 40.43 -18.87
C GLY A 833 7.56 41.34 -19.80
N GLY A 834 6.43 41.82 -19.31
CA GLY A 834 5.60 42.82 -19.99
C GLY A 834 6.11 44.24 -19.75
N LEU A 835 5.98 45.11 -20.74
CA LEU A 835 6.38 46.52 -20.67
C LEU A 835 5.15 47.43 -20.72
N PHE A 836 5.18 48.51 -19.94
CA PHE A 836 4.18 49.57 -20.00
C PHE A 836 4.85 50.96 -20.08
N ASP A 837 4.59 51.70 -21.15
CA ASP A 837 5.10 53.06 -21.36
C ASP A 837 4.13 54.09 -20.77
N LEU A 838 4.48 54.57 -19.57
CA LEU A 838 3.72 55.59 -18.84
C LEU A 838 3.64 56.92 -19.60
N GLN A 839 4.72 57.32 -20.28
CA GLN A 839 4.77 58.59 -20.99
C GLN A 839 3.87 58.54 -22.23
N ALA A 840 3.94 57.44 -22.99
CA ALA A 840 3.06 57.21 -24.13
C ALA A 840 1.57 57.14 -23.72
N ALA A 841 1.28 56.59 -22.53
CA ALA A 841 -0.07 56.54 -21.96
C ALA A 841 -0.55 57.88 -21.35
N GLY A 842 0.27 58.94 -21.38
CA GLY A 842 -0.09 60.29 -20.96
C GLY A 842 0.11 60.59 -19.47
N TYR A 843 0.88 59.77 -18.76
CA TYR A 843 1.24 60.00 -17.36
C TYR A 843 2.54 60.80 -17.23
N ASP A 844 2.64 61.61 -16.18
CA ASP A 844 3.74 62.52 -15.90
C ASP A 844 4.48 62.18 -14.59
N LYS A 845 5.43 63.04 -14.21
CA LYS A 845 6.27 62.88 -13.01
C LYS A 845 5.50 62.93 -11.68
N ASP A 846 4.26 63.43 -11.67
CA ASP A 846 3.42 63.55 -10.47
C ASP A 846 2.44 62.37 -10.33
N THR A 847 2.58 61.38 -11.21
CA THR A 847 1.89 60.10 -11.15
C THR A 847 2.60 59.12 -10.20
N VAL A 848 1.81 58.34 -9.44
CA VAL A 848 2.28 57.18 -8.67
C VAL A 848 1.60 55.91 -9.18
N LEU A 849 2.32 54.80 -9.07
CA LEU A 849 1.80 53.48 -9.38
C LEU A 849 1.17 52.85 -8.13
N VAL A 850 0.03 52.21 -8.32
CA VAL A 850 -0.65 51.38 -7.32
C VAL A 850 -0.60 49.96 -7.83
N ALA A 851 -0.18 49.02 -6.98
CA ALA A 851 -0.17 47.60 -7.30
C ALA A 851 -1.12 46.86 -6.36
N CYS A 852 -1.90 45.93 -6.91
CA CYS A 852 -2.84 45.09 -6.19
C CYS A 852 -2.65 43.64 -6.61
N THR A 853 -2.84 42.71 -5.68
CA THR A 853 -2.87 41.28 -5.95
C THR A 853 -3.99 40.62 -5.17
N ASP A 854 -4.70 39.70 -5.84
CA ASP A 854 -5.75 38.90 -5.22
C ASP A 854 -5.98 37.61 -6.05
N GLY A 855 -6.78 36.70 -5.51
CA GLY A 855 -7.21 35.46 -6.17
C GLY A 855 -8.74 35.34 -6.24
N VAL A 856 -9.21 34.27 -6.88
CA VAL A 856 -10.65 33.96 -6.96
C VAL A 856 -11.14 33.18 -5.73
N GLY A 857 -10.25 32.42 -5.09
CA GLY A 857 -10.59 31.60 -3.93
C GLY A 857 -11.47 30.39 -4.26
N THR A 858 -12.26 29.92 -3.30
CA THR A 858 -12.95 28.62 -3.39
C THR A 858 -14.07 28.53 -4.43
N LYS A 859 -14.44 29.64 -5.08
CA LYS A 859 -15.35 29.64 -6.24
C LYS A 859 -14.80 28.81 -7.40
N LEU A 860 -13.46 28.72 -7.51
CA LEU A 860 -12.77 27.85 -8.47
C LEU A 860 -13.20 26.39 -8.38
N LYS A 861 -13.55 25.91 -7.18
CA LYS A 861 -13.99 24.52 -7.03
C LYS A 861 -15.34 24.26 -7.69
N ILE A 862 -16.22 25.24 -7.73
CA ILE A 862 -17.50 25.11 -8.48
C ILE A 862 -17.19 25.04 -9.97
N ALA A 863 -16.36 25.95 -10.49
CA ALA A 863 -15.92 25.95 -11.90
C ALA A 863 -15.31 24.61 -12.33
N GLN A 864 -14.47 24.01 -11.48
CA GLN A 864 -13.87 22.70 -11.70
C GLN A 864 -14.90 21.56 -11.68
N LEU A 865 -15.85 21.60 -10.75
CA LEU A 865 -16.89 20.56 -10.64
C LEU A 865 -17.90 20.62 -11.79
N THR A 866 -18.20 21.82 -12.29
CA THR A 866 -19.16 22.03 -13.39
C THR A 866 -18.51 22.06 -14.77
N ASN A 867 -17.18 22.02 -14.84
CA ASN A 867 -16.39 22.18 -16.07
C ASN A 867 -16.74 23.48 -16.85
N GLN A 868 -16.89 24.59 -16.12
CA GLN A 868 -17.21 25.93 -16.64
C GLN A 868 -16.15 26.92 -16.14
N HIS A 869 -15.21 27.30 -17.01
CA HIS A 869 -13.98 28.02 -16.62
C HIS A 869 -13.87 29.45 -17.18
N ASP A 870 -14.73 29.81 -18.12
CA ASP A 870 -14.69 31.07 -18.88
C ASP A 870 -15.05 32.31 -18.04
N THR A 871 -15.79 32.13 -16.94
CA THR A 871 -16.21 33.25 -16.09
C THR A 871 -15.21 33.59 -14.97
N VAL A 872 -14.46 32.62 -14.46
CA VAL A 872 -13.58 32.84 -13.29
C VAL A 872 -12.34 33.68 -13.60
N GLY A 873 -11.97 33.82 -14.89
CA GLY A 873 -10.96 34.79 -15.30
C GLY A 873 -11.42 36.24 -15.11
N VAL A 874 -12.71 36.52 -15.34
CA VAL A 874 -13.30 37.84 -15.08
C VAL A 874 -13.33 38.13 -13.58
N ASP A 875 -13.67 37.12 -12.77
CA ASP A 875 -13.60 37.21 -11.31
C ASP A 875 -12.21 37.62 -10.82
N LEU A 876 -11.16 37.00 -11.37
CA LEU A 876 -9.77 37.29 -10.98
C LEU A 876 -9.40 38.75 -11.25
N VAL A 877 -9.74 39.26 -12.43
CA VAL A 877 -9.50 40.66 -12.78
C VAL A 877 -10.31 41.57 -11.87
N ALA A 878 -11.60 41.27 -11.67
CA ALA A 878 -12.50 42.08 -10.85
C ALA A 878 -12.00 42.26 -9.41
N MET A 879 -11.49 41.19 -8.80
CA MET A 879 -10.93 41.25 -7.45
C MET A 879 -9.77 42.27 -7.35
N CYS A 880 -8.87 42.28 -8.33
CA CYS A 880 -7.71 43.18 -8.29
C CYS A 880 -8.05 44.61 -8.74
N VAL A 881 -8.77 44.78 -9.85
CA VAL A 881 -9.00 46.10 -10.45
C VAL A 881 -9.94 46.95 -9.59
N ASN A 882 -10.93 46.33 -8.92
CA ASN A 882 -11.83 47.06 -8.04
C ASN A 882 -11.10 47.53 -6.77
N ASP A 883 -10.21 46.70 -6.20
CA ASP A 883 -9.36 47.08 -5.05
C ASP A 883 -8.34 48.16 -5.43
N LEU A 884 -7.82 48.10 -6.65
CA LEU A 884 -6.95 49.15 -7.16
C LEU A 884 -7.72 50.47 -7.35
N LEU A 885 -8.96 50.37 -7.85
CA LEU A 885 -9.83 51.52 -8.12
C LEU A 885 -10.18 52.27 -6.83
N VAL A 886 -10.32 51.59 -5.68
CA VAL A 886 -10.60 52.27 -4.40
C VAL A 886 -9.49 53.22 -3.94
N GLN A 887 -8.27 53.09 -4.48
CA GLN A 887 -7.15 54.01 -4.27
C GLN A 887 -7.20 55.23 -5.22
N GLY A 888 -8.20 55.31 -6.09
CA GLY A 888 -8.35 56.33 -7.12
C GLY A 888 -7.53 56.07 -8.39
N ALA A 889 -6.95 54.86 -8.53
CA ALA A 889 -6.07 54.53 -9.64
C ALA A 889 -6.81 53.98 -10.86
N GLU A 890 -6.38 54.41 -12.05
CA GLU A 890 -6.79 53.84 -13.33
C GLU A 890 -5.98 52.57 -13.59
N PRO A 891 -6.61 51.40 -13.78
CA PRO A 891 -5.90 50.18 -14.15
C PRO A 891 -5.11 50.35 -15.45
N LEU A 892 -3.83 49.98 -15.46
CA LEU A 892 -2.95 50.06 -16.62
C LEU A 892 -2.76 48.69 -17.26
N PHE A 893 -2.26 47.74 -16.47
CA PHE A 893 -1.96 46.41 -16.93
C PHE A 893 -2.25 45.35 -15.87
N PHE A 894 -2.34 44.11 -16.34
CA PHE A 894 -2.62 42.92 -15.55
C PHE A 894 -1.61 41.82 -15.89
N LEU A 895 -1.24 41.06 -14.86
CA LEU A 895 -0.50 39.81 -14.97
C LEU A 895 -1.26 38.70 -14.26
N ASP A 896 -1.27 37.51 -14.81
CA ASP A 896 -1.91 36.34 -14.21
C ASP A 896 -0.91 35.25 -13.82
N TYR A 897 -1.27 34.46 -12.81
CA TYR A 897 -0.56 33.27 -12.39
C TYR A 897 -1.55 32.11 -12.30
N TYR A 898 -1.46 31.18 -13.25
CA TYR A 898 -2.28 29.99 -13.34
C TYR A 898 -1.47 28.78 -12.84
N ALA A 899 -1.84 28.24 -11.69
CA ALA A 899 -1.18 27.08 -11.09
C ALA A 899 -2.08 25.85 -11.19
N CYS A 900 -1.57 24.70 -11.65
CA CYS A 900 -2.41 23.50 -11.80
C CYS A 900 -1.68 22.19 -11.51
N GLY A 901 -2.43 21.13 -11.25
CA GLY A 901 -1.87 19.77 -11.04
C GLY A 901 -1.47 19.12 -12.35
N ALA A 902 -2.35 19.22 -13.35
CA ALA A 902 -2.14 18.79 -14.72
C ALA A 902 -2.77 19.81 -15.67
N LEU A 903 -2.01 20.26 -16.66
CA LEU A 903 -2.40 21.34 -17.57
C LEU A 903 -3.45 20.84 -18.56
N GLN A 904 -4.69 21.27 -18.34
CA GLN A 904 -5.78 21.10 -19.30
C GLN A 904 -5.89 22.33 -20.19
N VAL A 905 -5.30 22.25 -21.39
CA VAL A 905 -5.20 23.39 -22.34
C VAL A 905 -6.56 24.06 -22.58
N ASN A 906 -7.65 23.31 -22.67
CA ASN A 906 -8.99 23.88 -22.86
C ASN A 906 -9.46 24.72 -21.66
N ALA A 907 -9.32 24.19 -20.44
CA ALA A 907 -9.73 24.89 -19.22
C ALA A 907 -8.85 26.13 -18.97
N ALA A 908 -7.53 25.98 -19.09
CA ALA A 908 -6.59 27.09 -18.94
C ALA A 908 -6.84 28.21 -19.97
N ALA A 909 -7.10 27.85 -21.23
CA ALA A 909 -7.42 28.84 -22.25
C ALA A 909 -8.73 29.58 -21.95
N GLN A 910 -9.78 28.88 -21.51
CA GLN A 910 -11.04 29.52 -21.10
C GLN A 910 -10.83 30.50 -19.94
N VAL A 911 -10.01 30.13 -18.95
CA VAL A 911 -9.67 31.05 -17.86
C VAL A 911 -8.98 32.31 -18.39
N VAL A 912 -7.94 32.16 -19.22
CA VAL A 912 -7.20 33.30 -19.78
C VAL A 912 -8.07 34.15 -20.72
N GLU A 913 -8.94 33.53 -21.51
CA GLU A 913 -9.96 34.23 -22.32
C GLU A 913 -10.89 35.07 -21.43
N GLY A 914 -11.29 34.54 -20.27
CA GLY A 914 -12.02 35.27 -19.23
C GLY A 914 -11.21 36.43 -18.62
N ILE A 915 -9.92 36.24 -18.35
CA ILE A 915 -9.02 37.31 -17.87
C ILE A 915 -8.92 38.42 -18.92
N ALA A 916 -8.78 38.07 -20.20
CA ALA A 916 -8.76 39.03 -21.29
C ALA A 916 -10.09 39.82 -21.39
N GLU A 917 -11.23 39.17 -21.19
CA GLU A 917 -12.54 39.84 -21.06
C GLU A 917 -12.50 40.87 -19.90
N GLY A 918 -12.11 40.42 -18.70
CA GLY A 918 -12.02 41.29 -17.53
C GLY A 918 -11.10 42.49 -17.76
N CYS A 919 -9.98 42.28 -18.46
CA CYS A 919 -9.03 43.33 -18.82
C CYS A 919 -9.66 44.35 -19.78
N ARG A 920 -10.39 43.90 -20.81
CA ARG A 920 -11.15 44.79 -21.72
C ARG A 920 -12.20 45.60 -20.97
N GLN A 921 -12.97 44.97 -20.08
CA GLN A 921 -13.95 45.66 -19.24
C GLN A 921 -13.28 46.72 -18.36
N SER A 922 -12.08 46.43 -17.86
CA SER A 922 -11.28 47.32 -17.01
C SER A 922 -10.44 48.34 -17.79
N ARG A 923 -10.41 48.24 -19.12
CA ARG A 923 -9.47 48.97 -20.00
C ARG A 923 -8.00 48.77 -19.59
N CYS A 924 -7.59 47.64 -19.03
CA CYS A 924 -6.18 47.35 -18.78
C CYS A 924 -5.64 46.35 -19.81
N GLY A 925 -4.33 46.37 -20.04
CA GLY A 925 -3.66 45.41 -20.91
C GLY A 925 -3.27 44.14 -20.15
N LEU A 926 -3.57 42.96 -20.69
CA LEU A 926 -3.01 41.69 -20.22
C LEU A 926 -1.63 41.53 -20.87
N ILE A 927 -0.58 41.85 -20.12
CA ILE A 927 0.79 42.02 -20.68
C ILE A 927 1.73 40.86 -20.39
N GLY A 928 1.24 39.82 -19.74
CA GLY A 928 2.02 38.64 -19.41
C GLY A 928 1.39 37.87 -18.26
N GLY A 929 1.98 36.74 -17.94
CA GLY A 929 1.54 35.85 -16.89
C GLY A 929 2.38 34.59 -16.88
N GLU A 930 2.11 33.71 -15.93
CA GLU A 930 2.82 32.44 -15.77
C GLU A 930 1.82 31.30 -15.64
N THR A 931 2.06 30.20 -16.37
CA THR A 931 1.31 28.95 -16.23
C THR A 931 2.23 27.89 -15.63
N ALA A 932 1.99 27.52 -14.38
CA ALA A 932 2.79 26.57 -13.63
C ALA A 932 2.04 25.25 -13.43
N GLU A 933 2.58 24.16 -13.98
CA GLU A 933 2.13 22.80 -13.72
C GLU A 933 2.93 22.21 -12.54
N MET A 934 2.26 21.89 -11.45
CA MET A 934 2.81 21.48 -10.16
C MET A 934 2.05 20.26 -9.60
N PRO A 935 2.20 19.06 -10.19
CA PRO A 935 1.45 17.85 -9.85
C PRO A 935 1.67 17.31 -8.43
N SER A 936 2.70 17.78 -7.73
CA SER A 936 2.94 17.47 -6.30
C SER A 936 2.25 18.44 -5.34
N MET A 937 1.78 19.59 -5.83
CA MET A 937 1.09 20.63 -5.04
C MET A 937 -0.42 20.60 -5.27
N TYR A 938 -0.85 20.35 -6.50
CA TYR A 938 -2.25 20.28 -6.92
C TYR A 938 -2.59 18.90 -7.49
N HIS A 939 -3.82 18.42 -7.29
CA HIS A 939 -4.20 17.05 -7.65
C HIS A 939 -5.04 17.02 -8.94
N GLY A 940 -4.60 16.24 -9.94
CA GLY A 940 -5.34 16.05 -11.18
C GLY A 940 -5.61 17.36 -11.93
N GLY A 941 -6.87 17.61 -12.30
CA GLY A 941 -7.28 18.84 -13.01
C GLY A 941 -7.49 20.07 -12.12
N ASP A 942 -7.16 20.00 -10.83
CA ASP A 942 -7.30 21.16 -9.94
C ASP A 942 -6.32 22.27 -10.34
N TYR A 943 -6.79 23.51 -10.27
CA TYR A 943 -6.01 24.72 -10.51
C TYR A 943 -6.36 25.85 -9.52
N ASP A 944 -5.41 26.75 -9.32
CA ASP A 944 -5.54 27.99 -8.54
C ASP A 944 -5.09 29.19 -9.36
N LEU A 945 -5.62 30.37 -9.03
CA LEU A 945 -5.41 31.61 -9.79
C LEU A 945 -4.99 32.74 -8.86
N ALA A 946 -3.92 33.45 -9.24
CA ALA A 946 -3.56 34.74 -8.67
C ALA A 946 -3.41 35.79 -9.76
N GLY A 947 -3.83 37.02 -9.46
CA GLY A 947 -3.82 38.15 -10.36
C GLY A 947 -2.99 39.29 -9.78
N PHE A 948 -2.39 40.07 -10.66
CA PHE A 948 -1.58 41.23 -10.29
C PHE A 948 -1.98 42.39 -11.20
N CYS A 949 -2.60 43.41 -10.63
CA CYS A 949 -2.97 44.61 -11.36
C CYS A 949 -2.08 45.78 -10.94
N VAL A 950 -1.59 46.52 -11.93
CA VAL A 950 -0.91 47.79 -11.71
C VAL A 950 -1.72 48.89 -12.38
N GLY A 951 -1.84 50.00 -11.67
CA GLY A 951 -2.61 51.16 -12.05
C GLY A 951 -1.87 52.44 -11.73
N ALA A 952 -2.38 53.56 -12.22
CA ALA A 952 -1.77 54.87 -12.02
C ALA A 952 -2.77 55.89 -11.50
N VAL A 953 -2.30 56.73 -10.57
CA VAL A 953 -3.05 57.85 -10.03
C VAL A 953 -2.12 59.04 -9.83
N HIS A 954 -2.61 60.23 -10.12
CA HIS A 954 -1.88 61.45 -9.79
C HIS A 954 -1.88 61.64 -8.27
N LYS A 955 -0.76 62.03 -7.65
CA LYS A 955 -0.64 62.14 -6.17
C LYS A 955 -1.76 62.95 -5.51
N ALA A 956 -2.20 64.01 -6.18
CA ALA A 956 -3.28 64.88 -5.71
C ALA A 956 -4.71 64.27 -5.74
N ASN A 957 -4.86 63.07 -6.32
CA ASN A 957 -6.15 62.38 -6.51
C ASN A 957 -6.19 61.02 -5.78
N LEU A 958 -5.18 60.70 -4.97
CA LEU A 958 -5.15 59.48 -4.16
C LEU A 958 -6.36 59.44 -3.22
N LEU A 959 -7.00 58.28 -3.15
CA LEU A 959 -8.07 57.97 -2.21
C LEU A 959 -7.55 57.05 -1.09
N PRO A 960 -8.18 57.05 0.10
CA PRO A 960 -9.31 57.90 0.49
C PRO A 960 -8.87 59.34 0.81
N LEU A 961 -9.68 60.32 0.38
CA LEU A 961 -9.68 61.68 0.91
C LEU A 961 -10.38 61.70 2.27
N PRO A 962 -10.18 62.75 3.10
CA PRO A 962 -10.89 62.88 4.38
C PRO A 962 -12.42 62.82 4.19
N VAL A 963 -13.00 61.73 4.72
CA VAL A 963 -14.43 61.51 4.86
C VAL A 963 -14.93 62.36 6.03
N ARG A 964 -16.15 62.90 5.92
CA ARG A 964 -16.75 63.81 6.90
C ARG A 964 -18.12 63.33 7.29
N SER A 965 -18.48 63.51 8.55
CA SER A 965 -19.86 63.40 9.02
C SER A 965 -20.79 64.24 8.11
N GLY A 966 -21.86 63.62 7.64
CA GLY A 966 -22.81 64.20 6.69
C GLY A 966 -22.58 63.80 5.23
N ASP A 967 -21.42 63.23 4.87
CA ASP A 967 -21.21 62.67 3.53
C ASP A 967 -22.25 61.57 3.23
N VAL A 968 -22.68 61.52 1.98
CA VAL A 968 -23.68 60.56 1.48
C VAL A 968 -23.00 59.25 1.16
N VAL A 969 -23.60 58.14 1.60
CA VAL A 969 -23.14 56.78 1.30
C VAL A 969 -23.99 56.21 0.19
N LEU A 970 -23.36 55.93 -0.96
CA LEU A 970 -23.99 55.33 -2.13
C LEU A 970 -23.47 53.91 -2.33
N GLY A 971 -24.33 53.00 -2.79
CA GLY A 971 -23.99 51.61 -3.10
C GLY A 971 -24.23 51.31 -4.58
N LEU A 972 -23.28 50.63 -5.23
CA LEU A 972 -23.48 50.04 -6.54
C LEU A 972 -23.81 48.55 -6.40
N PRO A 973 -24.77 48.03 -7.18
CA PRO A 973 -25.26 46.69 -7.00
C PRO A 973 -24.24 45.65 -7.51
N SER A 974 -24.10 44.57 -6.77
CA SER A 974 -23.34 43.37 -7.18
C SER A 974 -24.09 42.58 -8.26
N SER A 975 -23.37 41.82 -9.08
CA SER A 975 -23.94 40.86 -10.03
C SER A 975 -24.49 39.58 -9.36
N GLY A 976 -24.13 39.34 -8.10
CA GLY A 976 -24.48 38.13 -7.33
C GLY A 976 -23.52 37.97 -6.17
N VAL A 977 -23.22 36.72 -5.79
CA VAL A 977 -22.16 36.43 -4.81
C VAL A 977 -20.81 36.65 -5.50
N HIS A 978 -20.07 37.67 -5.06
CA HIS A 978 -18.70 37.91 -5.52
C HIS A 978 -17.74 36.83 -4.99
N SER A 979 -16.53 36.72 -5.53
CA SER A 979 -15.59 35.59 -5.34
C SER A 979 -15.36 35.07 -3.90
N ASN A 980 -15.53 35.93 -2.88
CA ASN A 980 -15.38 35.55 -1.47
C ASN A 980 -16.66 34.95 -0.84
N GLY A 981 -16.48 34.07 0.15
CA GLY A 981 -17.59 33.42 0.88
C GLY A 981 -18.06 32.08 0.29
N PHE A 982 -17.47 31.63 -0.81
CA PHE A 982 -17.88 30.40 -1.52
C PHE A 982 -17.69 29.10 -0.73
N SER A 983 -16.83 29.07 0.30
CA SER A 983 -16.77 27.93 1.24
C SER A 983 -18.11 27.71 1.95
N LEU A 984 -18.75 28.79 2.39
CA LEU A 984 -20.08 28.73 3.01
C LEU A 984 -21.16 28.41 1.97
N VAL A 985 -21.10 29.03 0.78
CA VAL A 985 -22.02 28.72 -0.33
C VAL A 985 -22.04 27.22 -0.62
N ARG A 986 -20.86 26.61 -0.80
CA ARG A 986 -20.74 25.16 -1.08
C ARG A 986 -21.33 24.31 0.05
N LYS A 987 -21.08 24.69 1.30
CA LYS A 987 -21.68 24.01 2.46
C LYS A 987 -23.21 24.08 2.46
N LEU A 988 -23.78 25.22 2.04
CA LEU A 988 -25.24 25.37 1.94
C LEU A 988 -25.84 24.56 0.79
N VAL A 989 -25.13 24.42 -0.33
CA VAL A 989 -25.53 23.51 -1.42
C VAL A 989 -25.62 22.07 -0.91
N ASP A 990 -24.62 21.60 -0.14
CA ASP A 990 -24.61 20.27 0.47
C ASP A 990 -25.79 20.09 1.45
N VAL A 991 -26.05 21.09 2.30
CA VAL A 991 -27.16 21.08 3.27
C VAL A 991 -28.52 21.06 2.57
N ALA A 992 -28.66 21.74 1.44
CA ALA A 992 -29.86 21.73 0.61
C ALA A 992 -30.06 20.42 -0.17
N GLY A 993 -29.07 19.52 -0.19
CA GLY A 993 -29.11 18.28 -0.97
C GLY A 993 -29.12 18.52 -2.49
N LEU A 994 -28.60 19.66 -2.94
CA LEU A 994 -28.56 20.04 -4.36
C LEU A 994 -27.22 19.67 -4.99
N THR A 995 -27.21 19.46 -6.31
CA THR A 995 -25.99 19.40 -7.12
C THR A 995 -25.87 20.65 -7.98
N TYR A 996 -24.70 20.93 -8.55
CA TYR A 996 -24.51 22.12 -9.38
C TYR A 996 -25.25 22.05 -10.72
N GLU A 997 -25.67 20.87 -11.15
CA GLU A 997 -26.50 20.63 -12.33
C GLU A 997 -27.99 20.77 -12.03
N SER A 998 -28.37 20.86 -10.74
CA SER A 998 -29.77 21.05 -10.34
C SER A 998 -30.30 22.40 -10.87
N PRO A 999 -31.61 22.51 -11.18
CA PRO A 999 -32.23 23.79 -11.48
C PRO A 999 -31.95 24.80 -10.36
N CYS A 1000 -31.57 26.03 -10.71
CA CYS A 1000 -31.26 27.05 -9.72
C CYS A 1000 -32.53 27.39 -8.90
N PRO A 1001 -32.51 27.30 -7.55
CA PRO A 1001 -33.71 27.47 -6.72
C PRO A 1001 -34.41 28.82 -6.84
N TRP A 1002 -33.69 29.85 -7.31
CA TRP A 1002 -34.23 31.20 -7.51
C TRP A 1002 -34.30 31.64 -8.98
N ASP A 1003 -33.85 30.80 -9.91
CA ASP A 1003 -33.95 31.04 -11.35
C ASP A 1003 -34.00 29.71 -12.11
N ALA A 1004 -35.20 29.17 -12.32
CA ALA A 1004 -35.39 27.86 -12.96
C ALA A 1004 -34.90 27.79 -14.42
N THR A 1005 -34.49 28.90 -15.04
CA THR A 1005 -33.99 28.93 -16.42
C THR A 1005 -32.53 28.51 -16.56
N THR A 1006 -31.81 28.42 -15.44
CA THR A 1006 -30.38 28.10 -15.39
C THR A 1006 -30.09 27.03 -14.34
N THR A 1007 -28.87 26.49 -14.35
CA THR A 1007 -28.40 25.57 -13.32
C THR A 1007 -27.86 26.33 -12.12
N LEU A 1008 -27.87 25.68 -10.95
CA LEU A 1008 -27.30 26.25 -9.72
C LEU A 1008 -25.82 26.63 -9.92
N GLY A 1009 -25.04 25.76 -10.56
CA GLY A 1009 -23.63 26.01 -10.88
C GLY A 1009 -23.43 27.23 -11.77
N ALA A 1010 -24.18 27.34 -12.87
CA ALA A 1010 -24.07 28.46 -13.80
C ALA A 1010 -24.45 29.80 -13.13
N ASN A 1011 -25.51 29.83 -12.31
CA ASN A 1011 -25.90 31.05 -11.59
C ASN A 1011 -24.86 31.45 -10.53
N LEU A 1012 -24.34 30.49 -9.76
CA LEU A 1012 -23.27 30.71 -8.79
C LEU A 1012 -21.94 31.14 -9.43
N LEU A 1013 -21.71 30.78 -10.70
CA LEU A 1013 -20.54 31.20 -11.49
C LEU A 1013 -20.73 32.54 -12.21
N THR A 1014 -21.81 33.28 -11.93
CA THR A 1014 -21.96 34.67 -12.41
C THR A 1014 -20.71 35.48 -12.03
N PRO A 1015 -20.03 36.13 -12.99
CA PRO A 1015 -18.81 36.88 -12.72
C PRO A 1015 -19.01 38.01 -11.71
N THR A 1016 -18.02 38.24 -10.86
CA THR A 1016 -17.88 39.43 -10.02
C THR A 1016 -17.89 40.68 -10.89
N ARG A 1017 -18.72 41.67 -10.55
CA ARG A 1017 -18.88 42.88 -11.37
C ARG A 1017 -17.62 43.75 -11.33
N ILE A 1018 -17.19 44.22 -12.50
CA ILE A 1018 -16.10 45.19 -12.67
C ILE A 1018 -16.70 46.60 -12.72
N TYR A 1019 -16.24 47.51 -11.86
CA TYR A 1019 -16.82 48.86 -11.74
C TYR A 1019 -16.00 49.97 -12.43
N VAL A 1020 -14.90 49.61 -13.10
CA VAL A 1020 -13.92 50.57 -13.63
C VAL A 1020 -14.55 51.59 -14.58
N GLN A 1021 -15.34 51.16 -15.56
CA GLN A 1021 -15.92 52.11 -16.54
C GLN A 1021 -16.93 53.06 -15.92
N ALA A 1022 -17.70 52.59 -14.93
CA ALA A 1022 -18.67 53.39 -14.20
C ALA A 1022 -17.99 54.46 -13.33
N LEU A 1023 -16.88 54.12 -12.67
CA LEU A 1023 -16.29 54.97 -11.64
C LEU A 1023 -15.13 55.84 -12.12
N LEU A 1024 -14.40 55.46 -13.17
CA LEU A 1024 -13.32 56.30 -13.71
C LEU A 1024 -13.76 57.74 -14.07
N PRO A 1025 -14.94 57.99 -14.67
CA PRO A 1025 -15.40 59.36 -14.92
C PRO A 1025 -15.58 60.18 -13.64
N LEU A 1026 -16.06 59.55 -12.56
CA LEU A 1026 -16.24 60.19 -11.25
C LEU A 1026 -14.89 60.57 -10.61
N LEU A 1027 -13.91 59.67 -10.72
CA LEU A 1027 -12.55 59.90 -10.23
C LEU A 1027 -11.86 61.04 -10.99
N LYS A 1028 -12.02 61.08 -12.33
CA LYS A 1028 -11.49 62.18 -13.17
C LYS A 1028 -12.09 63.54 -12.81
N LYS A 1029 -13.37 63.57 -12.42
CA LYS A 1029 -14.06 64.77 -11.92
C LYS A 1029 -13.85 65.05 -10.43
N LYS A 1030 -13.15 64.18 -9.68
CA LYS A 1030 -12.89 64.30 -8.24
C LYS A 1030 -14.16 64.40 -7.38
N LEU A 1031 -15.20 63.67 -7.75
CA LEU A 1031 -16.51 63.74 -7.09
C LEU A 1031 -16.63 62.86 -5.85
N VAL A 1032 -15.70 61.91 -5.65
CA VAL A 1032 -15.76 60.88 -4.61
C VAL A 1032 -14.66 61.12 -3.56
N ARG A 1033 -15.01 60.99 -2.27
CA ARG A 1033 -14.05 61.10 -1.16
C ARG A 1033 -13.42 59.77 -0.82
N ALA A 1034 -14.17 58.68 -0.83
CA ALA A 1034 -13.67 57.35 -0.52
C ALA A 1034 -14.53 56.27 -1.19
N MET A 1035 -13.96 55.09 -1.39
CA MET A 1035 -14.67 53.94 -1.96
C MET A 1035 -14.28 52.67 -1.22
N ALA A 1036 -15.20 51.72 -1.09
CA ALA A 1036 -14.94 50.41 -0.52
C ALA A 1036 -15.48 49.32 -1.45
N HIS A 1037 -14.59 48.45 -1.93
CA HIS A 1037 -14.97 47.25 -2.66
C HIS A 1037 -15.48 46.21 -1.66
N ILE A 1038 -16.70 45.73 -1.87
CA ILE A 1038 -17.37 44.85 -0.91
C ILE A 1038 -17.19 43.40 -1.35
N THR A 1039 -16.29 42.71 -0.65
CA THR A 1039 -15.93 41.31 -0.93
C THR A 1039 -15.96 40.48 0.35
N GLY A 1040 -14.83 39.91 0.79
CA GLY A 1040 -14.71 39.18 2.05
C GLY A 1040 -14.76 40.14 3.23
N GLY A 1041 -15.45 39.78 4.31
CA GLY A 1041 -15.75 40.71 5.40
C GLY A 1041 -16.98 41.61 5.14
N GLY A 1042 -17.59 41.49 3.95
CA GLY A 1042 -18.88 42.09 3.63
C GLY A 1042 -18.95 43.60 3.85
N LEU A 1043 -20.14 44.12 4.16
CA LEU A 1043 -20.33 45.55 4.43
C LEU A 1043 -19.65 45.97 5.74
N LEU A 1044 -19.63 45.07 6.74
CA LEU A 1044 -19.21 45.39 8.10
C LEU A 1044 -17.69 45.58 8.24
N GLU A 1045 -16.88 44.88 7.46
CA GLU A 1045 -15.41 44.96 7.57
C GLU A 1045 -14.74 45.75 6.44
N ASN A 1046 -15.38 45.90 5.27
CA ASN A 1046 -14.78 46.65 4.14
C ASN A 1046 -14.97 48.16 4.24
N ILE A 1047 -16.16 48.63 4.65
CA ILE A 1047 -16.44 50.07 4.78
C ILE A 1047 -15.50 50.75 5.81
N PRO A 1048 -15.22 50.16 7.00
CA PRO A 1048 -14.31 50.77 7.96
C PRO A 1048 -12.89 51.04 7.45
N ARG A 1049 -12.42 50.31 6.42
CA ARG A 1049 -11.06 50.46 5.87
C ARG A 1049 -10.79 51.84 5.29
N VAL A 1050 -11.83 52.60 4.99
CA VAL A 1050 -11.72 53.96 4.42
C VAL A 1050 -12.26 55.06 5.35
N LEU A 1051 -12.60 54.71 6.59
CA LEU A 1051 -13.08 55.66 7.60
C LEU A 1051 -11.99 55.97 8.63
N ALA A 1052 -11.98 57.19 9.15
CA ALA A 1052 -11.22 57.48 10.36
C ALA A 1052 -11.93 56.86 11.56
N LYS A 1053 -11.19 56.55 12.64
CA LYS A 1053 -11.75 55.94 13.88
C LYS A 1053 -12.86 56.79 14.53
N THR A 1054 -12.91 58.07 14.20
CA THR A 1054 -13.91 59.04 14.68
C THR A 1054 -15.22 59.02 13.91
N ASP A 1055 -15.28 58.31 12.78
CA ASP A 1055 -16.41 58.30 11.86
C ASP A 1055 -17.00 56.90 11.73
N ALA A 1056 -18.30 56.85 11.55
CA ALA A 1056 -19.09 55.64 11.32
C ALA A 1056 -20.08 55.89 10.17
N VAL A 1057 -20.70 54.83 9.66
CA VAL A 1057 -21.74 54.92 8.63
C VAL A 1057 -23.03 54.32 9.14
N GLU A 1058 -24.14 55.05 8.99
CA GLU A 1058 -25.48 54.49 9.16
C GLU A 1058 -25.98 54.01 7.80
N ILE A 1059 -26.33 52.73 7.69
CA ILE A 1059 -26.89 52.09 6.49
C ILE A 1059 -28.36 51.78 6.72
N GLU A 1060 -29.23 52.32 5.90
CA GLU A 1060 -30.66 52.05 5.92
C GLU A 1060 -30.98 50.82 5.05
N CYS A 1061 -31.18 49.67 5.71
CA CYS A 1061 -31.36 48.37 5.03
C CYS A 1061 -32.61 48.31 4.16
N ALA A 1062 -33.58 49.21 4.37
CA ALA A 1062 -34.79 49.32 3.56
C ALA A 1062 -34.55 49.87 2.15
N ASN A 1063 -33.38 50.48 1.88
CA ASN A 1063 -33.13 51.22 0.64
C ASN A 1063 -32.74 50.34 -0.56
N TRP A 1064 -32.45 49.06 -0.36
CA TRP A 1064 -32.23 48.11 -1.45
C TRP A 1064 -32.81 46.74 -1.10
N ARG A 1065 -33.07 45.94 -2.14
CA ARG A 1065 -33.49 44.55 -1.99
C ARG A 1065 -32.33 43.62 -2.34
N LEU A 1066 -32.17 42.58 -1.55
CA LEU A 1066 -31.13 41.59 -1.75
C LEU A 1066 -31.45 40.72 -2.96
N PRO A 1067 -30.46 40.37 -3.80
CA PRO A 1067 -30.64 39.37 -4.83
C PRO A 1067 -31.15 38.03 -4.25
N PRO A 1068 -32.01 37.28 -4.99
CA PRO A 1068 -32.64 36.06 -4.49
C PRO A 1068 -31.68 35.00 -3.92
N VAL A 1069 -30.46 34.91 -4.43
CA VAL A 1069 -29.40 34.02 -3.91
C VAL A 1069 -29.13 34.21 -2.42
N PHE A 1070 -29.17 35.45 -1.92
CA PHE A 1070 -28.95 35.73 -0.50
C PHE A 1070 -30.16 35.32 0.35
N GLY A 1071 -31.38 35.46 -0.19
CA GLY A 1071 -32.60 34.97 0.47
C GLY A 1071 -32.62 33.46 0.58
N TRP A 1072 -32.16 32.77 -0.46
CA TRP A 1072 -31.95 31.34 -0.44
C TRP A 1072 -30.88 30.92 0.59
N MET A 1073 -29.71 31.59 0.62
CA MET A 1073 -28.66 31.28 1.60
C MET A 1073 -29.13 31.49 3.04
N ARG A 1074 -29.89 32.57 3.28
CA ARG A 1074 -30.50 32.84 4.58
C ARG A 1074 -31.47 31.74 4.99
N SER A 1075 -32.36 31.32 4.09
CA SER A 1075 -33.40 30.32 4.40
C SER A 1075 -32.81 28.92 4.61
N VAL A 1076 -31.88 28.49 3.75
CA VAL A 1076 -31.21 27.19 3.85
C VAL A 1076 -30.27 27.13 5.05
N GLY A 1077 -29.52 28.20 5.31
CA GLY A 1077 -28.49 28.22 6.35
C GLY A 1077 -28.96 28.71 7.72
N ASN A 1078 -30.21 29.19 7.83
CA ASN A 1078 -30.70 29.94 8.99
C ASN A 1078 -29.72 31.05 9.42
N LEU A 1079 -29.16 31.78 8.44
CA LEU A 1079 -28.11 32.77 8.69
C LEU A 1079 -28.69 34.07 9.26
N PRO A 1080 -28.17 34.59 10.39
CA PRO A 1080 -28.59 35.90 10.88
C PRO A 1080 -28.07 37.01 9.96
N ASP A 1081 -28.78 38.14 9.91
CA ASP A 1081 -28.45 39.29 9.04
C ASP A 1081 -27.01 39.81 9.28
N ALA A 1082 -26.52 39.73 10.51
CA ALA A 1082 -25.16 40.09 10.88
C ALA A 1082 -24.11 39.17 10.22
N GLU A 1083 -24.34 37.85 10.21
CA GLU A 1083 -23.45 36.88 9.56
C GLU A 1083 -23.48 37.05 8.04
N LEU A 1084 -24.66 37.28 7.47
CA LEU A 1084 -24.82 37.53 6.04
C LEU A 1084 -24.06 38.80 5.62
N SER A 1085 -24.19 39.88 6.40
CA SER A 1085 -23.56 41.18 6.15
C SER A 1085 -22.06 41.21 6.40
N ARG A 1086 -21.56 40.28 7.22
CA ARG A 1086 -20.13 40.08 7.48
C ARG A 1086 -19.47 39.18 6.42
N THR A 1087 -20.19 38.20 5.93
CA THR A 1087 -19.59 37.20 5.04
C THR A 1087 -19.74 37.59 3.56
N PHE A 1088 -20.81 38.28 3.20
CA PHE A 1088 -21.14 38.57 1.81
C PHE A 1088 -21.40 40.05 1.51
N ASN A 1089 -21.40 40.37 0.22
CA ASN A 1089 -21.71 41.70 -0.31
C ASN A 1089 -23.18 42.12 -0.17
N CYS A 1090 -24.08 41.18 0.13
CA CYS A 1090 -25.52 41.42 0.32
C CYS A 1090 -26.18 42.26 -0.78
N GLY A 1091 -25.78 42.07 -2.03
CA GLY A 1091 -26.33 42.79 -3.17
C GLY A 1091 -25.60 44.09 -3.52
N ILE A 1092 -24.62 44.53 -2.73
CA ILE A 1092 -23.86 45.76 -2.93
C ILE A 1092 -22.39 45.42 -3.13
N GLY A 1093 -21.84 45.61 -4.32
CA GLY A 1093 -20.45 45.27 -4.60
C GLY A 1093 -19.46 46.41 -4.44
N MET A 1094 -19.91 47.67 -4.44
CA MET A 1094 -19.04 48.84 -4.22
C MET A 1094 -19.80 49.91 -3.43
N VAL A 1095 -19.13 50.56 -2.48
CA VAL A 1095 -19.68 51.67 -1.70
C VAL A 1095 -18.88 52.93 -1.97
N LEU A 1096 -19.55 54.07 -2.14
CA LEU A 1096 -18.95 55.39 -2.36
C LEU A 1096 -19.33 56.34 -1.23
N MET A 1097 -18.36 57.11 -0.73
CA MET A 1097 -18.57 58.25 0.16
C MET A 1097 -18.46 59.53 -0.65
N VAL A 1098 -19.55 60.30 -0.72
CA VAL A 1098 -19.69 61.45 -1.60
C VAL A 1098 -20.10 62.67 -0.80
N ALA A 1099 -19.49 63.82 -1.08
CA ALA A 1099 -19.88 65.07 -0.45
C ALA A 1099 -21.33 65.42 -0.84
N PRO A 1100 -22.19 65.94 0.06
CA PRO A 1100 -23.60 66.21 -0.24
C PRO A 1100 -23.81 67.08 -1.50
N GLU A 1101 -22.93 68.05 -1.72
CA GLU A 1101 -22.94 68.92 -2.90
C GLU A 1101 -22.71 68.19 -4.23
N HIS A 1102 -22.09 67.01 -4.21
CA HIS A 1102 -21.81 66.20 -5.40
C HIS A 1102 -22.86 65.10 -5.62
N GLU A 1103 -23.75 64.82 -4.66
CA GLU A 1103 -24.70 63.69 -4.71
C GLU A 1103 -25.50 63.66 -6.01
N ALA A 1104 -26.12 64.78 -6.39
CA ALA A 1104 -26.96 64.86 -7.58
C ALA A 1104 -26.18 64.56 -8.88
N GLU A 1105 -24.94 65.05 -9.00
CA GLU A 1105 -24.10 64.79 -10.17
C GLU A 1105 -23.65 63.32 -10.21
N VAL A 1106 -23.25 62.76 -9.06
CA VAL A 1106 -22.83 61.35 -8.98
C VAL A 1106 -23.99 60.42 -9.33
N LEU A 1107 -25.19 60.67 -8.80
CA LEU A 1107 -26.39 59.89 -9.14
C LEU A 1107 -26.74 60.01 -10.63
N SER A 1108 -26.59 61.19 -11.22
CA SER A 1108 -26.81 61.38 -12.67
C SER A 1108 -25.80 60.61 -13.52
N LEU A 1109 -24.52 60.56 -13.11
CA LEU A 1109 -23.48 59.84 -13.84
C LEU A 1109 -23.60 58.32 -13.70
N LEU A 1110 -24.19 57.84 -12.61
CA LEU A 1110 -24.40 56.42 -12.32
C LEU A 1110 -25.84 55.94 -12.56
N ALA A 1111 -26.67 56.74 -13.24
CA ALA A 1111 -28.07 56.43 -13.45
C ALA A 1111 -28.30 55.07 -14.15
N SER A 1112 -27.39 54.66 -15.05
CA SER A 1112 -27.41 53.36 -15.73
C SER A 1112 -26.91 52.19 -14.88
N GLU A 1113 -26.25 52.45 -13.75
CA GLU A 1113 -25.53 51.43 -12.98
C GLU A 1113 -26.37 50.80 -11.86
N GLY A 1114 -27.57 51.35 -11.60
CA GLY A 1114 -28.47 50.91 -10.54
C GLY A 1114 -28.03 51.38 -9.14
N VAL A 1115 -27.35 52.52 -9.06
CA VAL A 1115 -26.86 53.08 -7.78
C VAL A 1115 -28.01 53.32 -6.80
N VAL A 1116 -27.80 52.97 -5.53
CA VAL A 1116 -28.74 53.17 -4.43
C VAL A 1116 -28.13 54.04 -3.35
N ARG A 1117 -28.96 54.84 -2.67
CA ARG A 1117 -28.52 55.58 -1.49
C ARG A 1117 -28.61 54.67 -0.27
N LEU A 1118 -27.47 54.31 0.30
CA LEU A 1118 -27.40 53.43 1.47
C LEU A 1118 -27.61 54.21 2.76
N GLY A 1119 -27.09 55.43 2.85
CA GLY A 1119 -27.24 56.24 4.06
C GLY A 1119 -26.27 57.41 4.12
N ARG A 1120 -25.66 57.63 5.28
CA ARG A 1120 -24.77 58.76 5.54
C ARG A 1120 -23.66 58.42 6.53
N VAL A 1121 -22.57 59.16 6.45
CA VAL A 1121 -21.51 59.15 7.46
C VAL A 1121 -21.97 59.94 8.69
N VAL A 1122 -21.72 59.40 9.88
CA VAL A 1122 -22.04 59.98 11.18
C VAL A 1122 -20.83 59.92 12.11
N PRO A 1123 -20.79 60.71 13.20
CA PRO A 1123 -19.74 60.57 14.20
C PRO A 1123 -19.83 59.21 14.92
N CYS A 1124 -18.68 58.59 15.18
CA CYS A 1124 -18.58 57.34 15.93
C CYS A 1124 -18.81 57.61 17.44
N ALA A 1125 -19.60 56.76 18.12
CA ALA A 1125 -20.05 57.00 19.49
C ALA A 1125 -18.97 56.74 20.57
N ALA A 1126 -17.96 55.89 20.30
CA ALA A 1126 -16.80 55.60 21.15
C ALA A 1126 -15.63 55.02 20.31
N SER A 1127 -14.39 55.00 20.84
CA SER A 1127 -13.21 54.49 20.09
C SER A 1127 -13.26 53.00 19.75
N ASP A 1128 -14.10 52.22 20.46
CA ASP A 1128 -14.24 50.77 20.33
C ASP A 1128 -15.63 50.35 19.78
N SER A 1129 -16.46 51.29 19.33
CA SER A 1129 -17.78 50.97 18.76
C SER A 1129 -17.71 50.60 17.27
N GLU A 1130 -18.67 49.79 16.81
CA GLU A 1130 -18.79 49.41 15.39
C GLU A 1130 -18.92 50.65 14.48
N GLN A 1131 -18.10 50.72 13.43
CA GLN A 1131 -18.10 51.83 12.47
C GLN A 1131 -19.16 51.67 11.35
N VAL A 1132 -19.93 50.58 11.36
CA VAL A 1132 -21.04 50.35 10.42
C VAL A 1132 -22.28 49.99 11.22
N VAL A 1133 -23.28 50.85 11.18
CA VAL A 1133 -24.56 50.67 11.90
C VAL A 1133 -25.66 50.36 10.89
N MET A 1134 -26.09 49.11 10.87
CA MET A 1134 -27.20 48.64 10.03
C MET A 1134 -28.53 48.99 10.70
N LYS A 1135 -29.36 49.82 10.04
CA LYS A 1135 -30.68 50.23 10.52
C LYS A 1135 -31.76 49.39 9.83
N GLY A 1136 -32.52 48.65 10.65
CA GLY A 1136 -33.56 47.73 10.20
C GLY A 1136 -33.01 46.40 9.66
N PRO A 1137 -33.90 45.42 9.39
CA PRO A 1137 -33.51 44.13 8.81
C PRO A 1137 -33.24 44.23 7.30
N LEU A 1138 -32.42 43.33 6.79
CA LEU A 1138 -32.18 43.19 5.35
C LEU A 1138 -33.48 42.79 4.61
N GLN A 1139 -33.72 43.40 3.45
CA GLN A 1139 -34.92 43.20 2.65
C GLN A 1139 -34.68 42.16 1.55
N PHE A 1140 -35.53 41.14 1.45
CA PHE A 1140 -35.42 40.03 0.49
C PHE A 1140 -36.50 40.09 -0.58
#